data_AF-A0A417C321-F1
#
_entry.id   AF-A0A417C321-F1
#
_cell.length_a   1.000
_cell.length_b   1.000
_cell.length_c   1.000
_cell.angle_alpha   90.00
_cell.angle_beta   90.00
_cell.angle_gamma   90.00
#
_symmetry.space_group_name_H-M   'P 1'
#
loop_
_entity.id
_entity.type
_entity.pdbx_description
1 polymer ?
#
loop_
_entity_poly.entity_id
_entity_poly.type
_entity_poly.pdbx_seq_one_letter_code
_entity_poly.pdbx_strand_id
1 'polypeptide(L)'
;MEINALLLNFEKQLHISEHEKTILTGFLHFLVNRCNSQNVIIPYGLLIQYDEDSSYQTFLSILESVLPQLNTKDKYLLKHATEKSLSQITLKEYFKTPKEILVLTDCEDDGSLDSIISQFQSTPDIIKIVCAPTHVIENRFRSNEHFFYRVLARHIHLEKLHSEEITCHFLNLFKQKGYTATSDFSDELAYYIESIYETADLKASEFVQDLIRRIELQMEESNGITAYRQGIPVDISFIPYSKRVLSRKQKEMYPSNASDLPQMIPIEDTQKVMPDFEENEAETHTQTHQFVPEHHHTNVLLLALSTFPGQMKKNKFEYNFNGHQGTVIGRYQLDPIPKMLDELLAESNENLDKIIMLCTDKTLKETSITTPENIMMNISPLEYFKNQIRNYMNPNLSDDERFTPITFSLFSPYDGIQQVIDTLRGIKNPVLYLDTHGGIRGIQRIMEATISLLKIEDIHVKEAFSVEFSEKSKSSIITSETENLKIFDFVSGINEFISCGRANTLMSYSSSHSKMDSSEQDFINAIQNVANGIQWCCIPEFENGLKNLQTFFSKNARAKTTDINTSYLEIYKTDIKKDYKKLVTQHNVADEIAWCREKGFYQQALTLIESRVSLLLIEDWKVLKINPSYTPVRKGKTTCYKVSEEFAPATENDFFNAFVYRITTDIVRNDTTGLFLTRPKFNQLTEQDYTHFLNALQTTPRFSTSPAAINNYLKNALKHPTVSLKSKTQQAFRYVNVPECIIISDSIDQTVLFQLLILHKTLKDVRNTMNHASSELNYKLDAIVLALKYYMIWLEQINPNQN
;
A
#
# COMPACT_ATOMS: atom_id res chain seq x y z
N MET A 1 35.21 -21.25 30.64
CA MET A 1 34.71 -19.87 30.48
C MET A 1 33.86 -19.57 31.69
N GLU A 2 34.02 -18.40 32.34
CA GLU A 2 33.12 -18.03 33.44
C GLU A 2 31.68 -17.93 32.93
N ILE A 3 30.70 -18.39 33.70
CA ILE A 3 29.27 -18.35 33.32
C ILE A 3 28.87 -16.91 32.96
N ASN A 4 29.40 -15.91 33.65
CA ASN A 4 29.22 -14.50 33.34
C ASN A 4 29.62 -14.13 31.89
N ALA A 5 30.69 -14.74 31.37
CA ALA A 5 31.12 -14.51 29.99
C ALA A 5 30.22 -15.22 28.95
N LEU A 6 29.53 -16.30 29.35
CA LEU A 6 28.55 -16.99 28.50
C LEU A 6 27.19 -16.27 28.49
N LEU A 7 26.80 -15.66 29.62
CA LEU A 7 25.59 -14.84 29.73
C LEU A 7 25.64 -13.61 28.80
N LEU A 8 26.82 -13.01 28.64
CA LEU A 8 27.07 -11.94 27.68
C LEU A 8 26.68 -12.30 26.23
N ASN A 9 26.64 -13.59 25.84
CA ASN A 9 26.18 -13.97 24.51
C ASN A 9 24.65 -13.82 24.36
N PHE A 10 23.90 -14.02 25.44
CA PHE A 10 22.46 -13.79 25.46
C PHE A 10 22.16 -12.28 25.50
N GLU A 11 22.82 -11.53 26.38
CA GLU A 11 22.62 -10.07 26.52
C GLU A 11 22.96 -9.26 25.26
N LYS A 12 23.83 -9.78 24.39
CA LYS A 12 24.15 -9.12 23.11
C LYS A 12 23.01 -9.16 22.10
N GLN A 13 22.12 -10.14 22.21
CA GLN A 13 21.16 -10.47 21.15
C GLN A 13 19.71 -10.53 21.66
N LEU A 14 19.50 -10.57 22.97
CA LEU A 14 18.20 -10.64 23.62
C LEU A 14 18.14 -9.68 24.81
N HIS A 15 16.96 -9.09 25.02
CA HIS A 15 16.66 -8.45 26.29
C HIS A 15 16.29 -9.52 27.32
N ILE A 16 17.00 -9.51 28.45
CA ILE A 16 16.79 -10.42 29.57
C ILE A 16 16.91 -9.55 30.81
N SER A 17 15.83 -9.37 31.57
CA SER A 17 15.88 -8.59 32.80
C SER A 17 16.79 -9.27 33.82
N GLU A 18 17.21 -8.53 34.85
CA GLU A 18 18.02 -9.09 35.93
C GLU A 18 17.33 -10.27 36.65
N HIS A 19 15.99 -10.32 36.64
CA HIS A 19 15.24 -11.45 37.14
C HIS A 19 15.40 -12.70 36.25
N GLU A 20 15.12 -12.60 34.95
CA GLU A 20 15.30 -13.72 34.02
C GLU A 20 16.77 -14.14 33.92
N LYS A 21 17.70 -13.20 34.03
CA LYS A 21 19.14 -13.47 34.06
C LYS A 21 19.52 -14.28 35.27
N THR A 22 18.94 -14.00 36.43
CA THR A 22 19.14 -14.82 37.64
C THR A 22 18.64 -16.25 37.40
N ILE A 23 17.50 -16.42 36.72
CA ILE A 23 16.94 -17.73 36.38
C ILE A 23 17.81 -18.47 35.36
N LEU A 24 18.29 -17.78 34.32
CA LEU A 24 19.18 -18.33 33.30
C LEU A 24 20.55 -18.72 33.89
N THR A 25 21.09 -17.87 34.76
CA THR A 25 22.32 -18.15 35.52
C THR A 25 22.13 -19.39 36.38
N GLY A 26 21.01 -19.47 37.11
CA GLY A 26 20.61 -20.64 37.89
C GLY A 26 20.49 -21.91 37.05
N PHE A 27 19.95 -21.80 35.83
CA PHE A 27 19.86 -22.92 34.88
C PHE A 27 21.25 -23.41 34.43
N LEU A 28 22.14 -22.50 34.03
CA LEU A 28 23.50 -22.87 33.62
C LEU A 28 24.30 -23.48 34.80
N HIS A 29 24.15 -22.94 36.00
CA HIS A 29 24.73 -23.53 37.21
C HIS A 29 24.13 -24.90 37.53
N PHE A 30 22.83 -25.10 37.34
CA PHE A 30 22.19 -26.41 37.49
C PHE A 30 22.82 -27.42 36.54
N LEU A 31 22.99 -27.09 35.27
CA LEU A 31 23.65 -27.96 34.29
C LEU A 31 25.09 -28.30 34.67
N VAL A 32 25.87 -27.31 35.14
CA VAL A 32 27.26 -27.54 35.59
C VAL A 32 27.33 -28.45 36.81
N ASN A 33 26.42 -28.26 37.77
CA ASN A 33 26.46 -28.98 39.05
C ASN A 33 25.76 -30.35 39.00
N ARG A 34 24.94 -30.62 37.99
CA ARG A 34 24.17 -31.86 37.85
C ARG A 34 25.05 -33.12 37.82
N CYS A 35 26.27 -33.04 37.28
CA CYS A 35 27.21 -34.15 37.26
C CYS A 35 27.84 -34.47 38.63
N ASN A 36 27.75 -33.55 39.60
CA ASN A 36 28.37 -33.69 40.93
C ASN A 36 27.44 -34.33 41.96
N SER A 37 26.12 -34.37 41.69
CA SER A 37 25.12 -35.01 42.55
C SER A 37 24.97 -36.49 42.19
N GLN A 38 25.80 -37.35 42.78
CA GLN A 38 25.62 -38.79 42.67
C GLN A 38 24.35 -39.20 43.44
N ASN A 39 23.29 -39.57 42.71
CA ASN A 39 22.06 -40.26 43.14
C ASN A 39 20.77 -39.46 43.43
N VAL A 40 20.64 -38.19 43.05
CA VAL A 40 19.35 -37.47 43.16
C VAL A 40 18.86 -37.01 41.79
N ILE A 41 17.71 -37.53 41.36
CA ILE A 41 17.01 -37.07 40.15
C ILE A 41 16.22 -35.81 40.53
N ILE A 42 16.71 -34.65 40.08
CA ILE A 42 16.05 -33.37 40.30
C ILE A 42 15.33 -32.98 39.00
N PRO A 43 13.98 -32.95 38.97
CA PRO A 43 13.24 -32.51 37.80
C PRO A 43 13.49 -31.03 37.55
N TYR A 44 13.69 -30.70 36.27
CA TYR A 44 13.92 -29.32 35.85
C TYR A 44 13.03 -28.98 34.65
N GLY A 45 12.08 -28.09 34.87
CA GLY A 45 11.26 -27.46 33.85
C GLY A 45 11.57 -25.97 33.76
N LEU A 46 11.68 -25.48 32.54
CA LEU A 46 11.89 -24.07 32.19
C LEU A 46 10.84 -23.68 31.14
N LEU A 47 10.08 -22.64 31.41
CA LEU A 47 9.19 -22.01 30.44
C LEU A 47 9.91 -20.81 29.82
N ILE A 48 9.94 -20.77 28.50
CA ILE A 48 10.33 -19.61 27.70
C ILE A 48 9.05 -19.00 27.16
N GLN A 49 8.58 -17.96 27.82
CA GLN A 49 7.52 -17.10 27.33
C GLN A 49 8.12 -16.13 26.32
N TYR A 50 7.47 -15.93 25.17
CA TYR A 50 7.96 -14.99 24.18
C TYR A 50 6.83 -14.18 23.56
N ASP A 51 7.11 -12.91 23.26
CA ASP A 51 6.19 -12.03 22.56
C ASP A 51 6.37 -12.09 21.03
N GLU A 52 7.57 -12.42 20.56
CA GLU A 52 7.91 -12.54 19.13
C GLU A 52 8.61 -13.88 18.83
N ASP A 53 8.23 -14.56 17.74
CA ASP A 53 8.81 -15.86 17.34
C ASP A 53 10.34 -15.78 17.11
N SER A 54 10.83 -14.64 16.63
CA SER A 54 12.26 -14.36 16.42
C SER A 54 13.08 -14.41 17.72
N SER A 55 12.47 -14.05 18.85
CA SER A 55 13.14 -13.96 20.16
C SER A 55 13.47 -15.34 20.73
N TYR A 56 12.52 -16.28 20.72
CA TYR A 56 12.80 -17.63 21.22
C TYR A 56 13.74 -18.41 20.29
N GLN A 57 13.66 -18.18 18.97
CA GLN A 57 14.59 -18.79 18.01
C GLN A 57 16.02 -18.34 18.25
N THR A 58 16.22 -17.03 18.46
CA THR A 58 17.50 -16.45 18.86
C THR A 58 17.98 -17.04 20.21
N PHE A 59 17.10 -17.16 21.19
CA PHE A 59 17.42 -17.78 22.49
C PHE A 59 17.90 -19.22 22.35
N LEU A 60 17.20 -20.04 21.57
CA LEU A 60 17.58 -21.44 21.33
C LEU A 60 18.91 -21.54 20.59
N SER A 61 19.13 -20.70 19.57
CA SER A 61 20.40 -20.65 18.83
C SER A 61 21.58 -20.30 19.74
N ILE A 62 21.43 -19.29 20.61
CA ILE A 62 22.47 -18.91 21.57
C ILE A 62 22.67 -20.04 22.58
N LEU A 63 21.60 -20.65 23.08
CA LEU A 63 21.69 -21.77 24.01
C LEU A 63 22.43 -22.96 23.38
N GLU A 64 22.13 -23.33 22.14
CA GLU A 64 22.86 -24.38 21.40
C GLU A 64 24.35 -24.06 21.26
N SER A 65 24.71 -22.78 21.09
CA SER A 65 26.12 -22.35 21.03
C SER A 65 26.81 -22.37 22.40
N VAL A 66 26.07 -22.12 23.49
CA VAL A 66 26.60 -21.99 24.86
C VAL A 66 26.74 -23.35 25.54
N LEU A 67 25.82 -24.29 25.32
CA LEU A 67 25.84 -25.61 25.95
C LEU A 67 27.18 -26.37 25.75
N PRO A 68 27.80 -26.38 24.56
CA PRO A 68 29.13 -26.99 24.35
C PRO A 68 30.26 -26.31 25.12
N GLN A 69 30.12 -25.04 25.51
CA GLN A 69 31.16 -24.24 26.17
C GLN A 69 31.13 -24.36 27.69
N LEU A 70 30.07 -24.96 28.25
CA LEU A 70 29.96 -25.24 29.67
C LEU A 70 31.06 -26.20 30.14
N ASN A 71 31.59 -25.94 31.33
CA ASN A 71 32.59 -26.80 31.99
C ASN A 71 31.91 -28.00 32.67
N THR A 72 31.21 -28.81 31.87
CA THR A 72 30.55 -30.04 32.28
C THR A 72 31.35 -31.24 31.79
N LYS A 73 31.29 -32.36 32.52
CA LYS A 73 31.94 -33.63 32.13
C LYS A 73 31.36 -34.18 30.82
N ASP A 74 30.09 -33.91 30.58
CA ASP A 74 29.32 -34.34 29.40
C ASP A 74 28.69 -33.12 28.71
N LYS A 75 28.55 -33.16 27.39
CA LYS A 75 27.93 -32.08 26.60
C LYS A 75 26.42 -32.31 26.45
N TYR A 76 25.64 -31.27 26.69
CA TYR A 76 24.19 -31.28 26.52
C TYR A 76 23.81 -31.00 25.06
N LEU A 77 22.71 -31.61 24.60
CA LEU A 77 22.15 -31.42 23.26
C LEU A 77 20.66 -31.10 23.34
N LEU A 78 20.20 -30.12 22.55
CA LEU A 78 18.78 -29.82 22.43
C LEU A 78 18.10 -30.81 21.45
N LYS A 79 16.91 -31.26 21.81
CA LYS A 79 16.05 -32.12 21.01
C LYS A 79 14.69 -31.46 20.90
N HIS A 80 14.43 -30.94 19.70
CA HIS A 80 13.21 -30.21 19.37
C HIS A 80 12.06 -31.19 19.12
N ALA A 81 10.90 -30.89 19.70
CA ALA A 81 9.65 -31.61 19.48
C ALA A 81 8.50 -30.60 19.34
N THR A 82 7.45 -31.03 18.66
CA THR A 82 6.19 -30.29 18.57
C THR A 82 5.16 -30.93 19.49
N GLU A 83 4.12 -30.19 19.88
CA GLU A 83 3.04 -30.75 20.71
C GLU A 83 2.37 -31.94 19.99
N LYS A 84 2.20 -31.79 18.67
CA LYS A 84 1.72 -32.88 17.81
C LYS A 84 2.66 -34.08 17.81
N SER A 85 3.98 -33.89 17.73
CA SER A 85 4.90 -35.03 17.75
C SER A 85 4.98 -35.69 19.13
N LEU A 86 4.88 -34.92 20.22
CA LEU A 86 4.76 -35.42 21.59
C LEU A 86 3.53 -36.29 21.80
N SER A 87 2.40 -35.97 21.15
CA SER A 87 1.19 -36.79 21.22
C SER A 87 1.35 -38.17 20.58
N GLN A 88 2.35 -38.34 19.71
CA GLN A 88 2.57 -39.55 18.91
C GLN A 88 3.73 -40.42 19.42
N ILE A 89 4.50 -39.95 20.40
CA ILE A 89 5.70 -40.61 20.91
C ILE A 89 5.67 -40.72 22.44
N THR A 90 6.37 -41.72 22.99
CA THR A 90 6.62 -41.80 24.43
C THR A 90 7.99 -41.21 24.73
N LEU A 91 8.08 -40.20 25.62
CA LEU A 91 9.35 -39.55 25.97
C LEU A 91 10.45 -40.52 26.43
N LYS A 92 10.10 -41.59 27.14
CA LYS A 92 11.06 -42.65 27.56
C LYS A 92 11.72 -43.39 26.40
N GLU A 93 11.06 -43.49 25.26
CA GLU A 93 11.56 -44.20 24.08
C GLU A 93 12.30 -43.26 23.12
N TYR A 94 11.88 -41.99 23.10
CA TYR A 94 12.44 -40.96 22.24
C TYR A 94 13.79 -40.40 22.74
N PHE A 95 13.96 -40.33 24.07
CA PHE A 95 15.17 -39.83 24.72
C PHE A 95 16.01 -40.98 25.26
N LYS A 96 17.26 -41.09 24.81
CA LYS A 96 18.12 -42.25 25.09
C LYS A 96 19.19 -41.98 26.13
N THR A 97 19.44 -40.70 26.44
CA THR A 97 20.49 -40.30 27.40
C THR A 97 20.03 -39.13 28.27
N PRO A 98 20.49 -39.03 29.53
CA PRO A 98 20.18 -37.90 30.43
C PRO A 98 20.85 -36.57 30.00
N LYS A 99 21.53 -36.56 28.85
CA LYS A 99 22.28 -35.45 28.26
C LYS A 99 21.46 -34.70 27.21
N GLU A 100 20.32 -35.25 26.82
CA GLU A 100 19.39 -34.62 25.90
C GLU A 100 18.39 -33.75 26.69
N ILE A 101 18.18 -32.52 26.23
CA ILE A 101 17.22 -31.57 26.77
C ILE A 101 16.05 -31.51 25.79
N LEU A 102 14.83 -31.79 26.28
CA LEU A 102 13.62 -31.64 25.48
C LEU A 102 13.32 -30.16 25.31
N VAL A 103 13.11 -29.73 24.07
CA VAL A 103 12.62 -28.40 23.72
C VAL A 103 11.31 -28.55 22.98
N LEU A 104 10.22 -28.06 23.56
CA LEU A 104 8.93 -27.96 22.89
C LEU A 104 8.86 -26.63 22.14
N THR A 105 8.83 -26.67 20.81
CA THR A 105 8.97 -25.48 19.94
C THR A 105 7.65 -24.90 19.44
N ASP A 106 6.56 -25.63 19.57
CA ASP A 106 5.20 -25.15 19.31
C ASP A 106 4.25 -25.63 20.41
N CYS A 107 3.20 -24.85 20.65
CA CYS A 107 2.12 -25.18 21.57
C CYS A 107 0.80 -24.82 20.90
N GLU A 108 -0.18 -25.71 20.93
CA GLU A 108 -1.53 -25.45 20.42
C GLU A 108 -2.22 -24.35 21.26
N ASP A 109 -3.04 -23.53 20.60
CA ASP A 109 -3.73 -22.40 21.24
C ASP A 109 -4.75 -22.84 22.30
N ASP A 110 -5.34 -24.03 22.13
CA ASP A 110 -6.32 -24.62 23.01
C ASP A 110 -6.08 -26.14 23.22
N GLY A 111 -6.94 -26.79 24.03
CA GLY A 111 -6.84 -28.23 24.32
C GLY A 111 -6.24 -28.59 25.68
N SER A 112 -6.46 -29.83 26.13
CA SER A 112 -6.03 -30.30 27.46
C SER A 112 -4.51 -30.51 27.56
N LEU A 113 -3.93 -30.08 28.68
CA LEU A 113 -2.52 -30.29 29.02
C LEU A 113 -2.23 -31.64 29.70
N ASP A 114 -3.26 -32.43 30.02
CA ASP A 114 -3.13 -33.65 30.82
C ASP A 114 -2.15 -34.67 30.22
N SER A 115 -2.16 -34.80 28.89
CA SER A 115 -1.25 -35.68 28.15
C SER A 115 0.21 -35.25 28.34
N ILE A 116 0.50 -33.95 28.18
CA ILE A 116 1.84 -33.37 28.33
C ILE A 116 2.31 -33.49 29.78
N ILE A 117 1.44 -33.15 30.74
CA ILE A 117 1.72 -33.25 32.18
C ILE A 117 2.09 -34.69 32.54
N SER A 118 1.28 -35.67 32.11
CA SER A 118 1.52 -37.10 32.35
C SER A 118 2.88 -37.54 31.80
N GLN A 119 3.20 -37.17 30.57
CA GLN A 119 4.50 -37.50 29.97
C GLN A 119 5.67 -36.87 30.73
N PHE A 120 5.56 -35.59 31.12
CA PHE A 120 6.62 -34.85 31.83
C PHE A 120 6.87 -35.41 33.23
N GLN A 121 5.80 -35.81 33.94
CA GLN A 121 5.88 -36.44 35.26
C GLN A 121 6.46 -37.86 35.20
N SER A 122 6.19 -38.60 34.12
CA SER A 122 6.69 -39.95 33.94
C SER A 122 8.21 -40.02 33.64
N THR A 123 8.83 -38.87 33.33
CA THR A 123 10.24 -38.75 32.92
C THR A 123 10.99 -37.66 33.70
N PRO A 124 11.03 -37.68 35.04
CA PRO A 124 11.58 -36.60 35.86
C PRO A 124 13.08 -36.35 35.63
N ASP A 125 13.79 -37.30 35.05
CA ASP A 125 15.20 -37.26 34.67
C ASP A 125 15.50 -36.46 33.40
N ILE A 126 14.49 -36.16 32.57
CA ILE A 126 14.67 -35.32 31.39
C ILE A 126 14.50 -33.84 31.78
N ILE A 127 15.36 -32.96 31.27
CA ILE A 127 15.18 -31.51 31.40
C ILE A 127 14.20 -31.06 30.32
N LYS A 128 13.20 -30.25 30.70
CA LYS A 128 12.20 -29.73 29.77
C LYS A 128 12.32 -28.23 29.64
N ILE A 129 12.40 -27.76 28.40
CA ILE A 129 12.24 -26.38 28.00
C ILE A 129 10.97 -26.32 27.15
N VAL A 130 10.02 -25.50 27.54
CA VAL A 130 8.80 -25.27 26.77
C VAL A 130 8.81 -23.84 26.28
N CYS A 131 8.76 -23.65 24.97
CA CYS A 131 8.64 -22.34 24.34
C CYS A 131 7.17 -22.14 23.97
N ALA A 132 6.54 -21.09 24.49
CA ALA A 132 5.16 -20.78 24.18
C ALA A 132 4.97 -19.25 24.04
N PRO A 133 4.12 -18.82 23.08
CA PRO A 133 3.82 -17.41 22.93
C PRO A 133 2.97 -16.92 24.12
N THR A 134 3.08 -15.63 24.44
CA THR A 134 2.39 -15.01 25.59
C THR A 134 0.89 -15.32 25.64
N HIS A 135 0.18 -15.32 24.49
CA HIS A 135 -1.26 -15.62 24.47
C HIS A 135 -1.60 -17.07 24.84
N VAL A 136 -0.77 -18.05 24.47
CA VAL A 136 -0.95 -19.47 24.87
C VAL A 136 -0.76 -19.60 26.38
N ILE A 137 0.21 -18.89 26.94
CA ILE A 137 0.48 -18.96 28.38
C ILE A 137 -0.69 -18.39 29.18
N GLU A 138 -1.18 -17.21 28.83
CA GLU A 138 -2.31 -16.57 29.51
C GLU A 138 -3.60 -17.38 29.39
N ASN A 139 -3.91 -17.88 28.19
CA ASN A 139 -5.20 -18.51 27.92
C ASN A 139 -5.22 -20.00 28.30
N ARG A 140 -4.08 -20.69 28.20
CA ARG A 140 -4.01 -22.15 28.33
C ARG A 140 -3.18 -22.58 29.53
N PHE A 141 -1.92 -22.14 29.65
CA PHE A 141 -1.02 -22.69 30.67
C PHE A 141 -1.37 -22.20 32.08
N ARG A 142 -1.66 -20.91 32.25
CA ARG A 142 -2.03 -20.34 33.56
C ARG A 142 -3.30 -20.94 34.15
N SER A 143 -4.21 -21.44 33.31
CA SER A 143 -5.41 -22.14 33.76
C SER A 143 -5.12 -23.48 34.48
N ASN A 144 -3.92 -24.04 34.29
CA ASN A 144 -3.45 -25.25 34.98
C ASN A 144 -2.27 -24.92 35.91
N GLU A 145 -2.59 -24.58 37.16
CA GLU A 145 -1.59 -24.17 38.18
C GLU A 145 -0.48 -25.20 38.39
N HIS A 146 -0.80 -26.50 38.30
CA HIS A 146 0.19 -27.56 38.46
C HIS A 146 1.21 -27.57 37.32
N PHE A 147 0.76 -27.43 36.08
CA PHE A 147 1.68 -27.34 34.94
C PHE A 147 2.53 -26.06 34.99
N PHE A 148 1.88 -24.92 35.22
CA PHE A 148 2.54 -23.61 35.16
C PHE A 148 3.50 -23.36 36.33
N TYR A 149 3.10 -23.64 37.58
CA TYR A 149 3.91 -23.32 38.76
C TYR A 149 4.76 -24.48 39.27
N ARG A 150 4.40 -25.74 38.99
CA ARG A 150 5.10 -26.92 39.55
C ARG A 150 5.91 -27.69 38.51
N VAL A 151 5.35 -27.96 37.34
CA VAL A 151 6.06 -28.68 36.27
C VAL A 151 7.06 -27.76 35.59
N LEU A 152 6.65 -26.53 35.25
CA LEU A 152 7.49 -25.50 34.65
C LEU A 152 7.79 -24.39 35.66
N ALA A 153 8.36 -24.73 36.82
CA ALA A 153 8.51 -23.81 37.95
C ALA A 153 9.42 -22.58 37.73
N ARG A 154 10.06 -22.44 36.57
CA ARG A 154 11.02 -21.38 36.26
C ARG A 154 10.63 -20.76 34.94
N HIS A 155 10.48 -19.45 34.90
CA HIS A 155 9.98 -18.72 33.75
C HIS A 155 11.02 -17.72 33.29
N ILE A 156 11.27 -17.67 31.99
CA ILE A 156 12.00 -16.60 31.33
C ILE A 156 11.01 -15.98 30.37
N HIS A 157 10.70 -14.71 30.56
CA HIS A 157 9.95 -13.92 29.60
C HIS A 157 10.94 -13.21 28.69
N LEU A 158 10.96 -13.62 27.43
CA LEU A 158 11.61 -12.90 26.35
C LEU A 158 10.66 -11.81 25.89
N GLU A 159 10.71 -10.70 26.60
CA GLU A 159 9.95 -9.51 26.26
C GLU A 159 10.33 -9.03 24.86
N LYS A 160 9.38 -8.35 24.22
CA LYS A 160 9.66 -7.62 22.99
C LYS A 160 10.79 -6.62 23.25
N LEU A 161 11.88 -6.73 22.47
CA LEU A 161 13.00 -5.79 22.52
C LEU A 161 12.47 -4.36 22.39
N HIS A 162 12.68 -3.55 23.41
CA HIS A 162 12.35 -2.15 23.40
C HIS A 162 13.38 -1.37 22.59
N SER A 163 12.93 -0.25 22.05
CA SER A 163 13.73 0.71 21.30
C SER A 163 15.05 1.11 21.99
N GLU A 164 15.04 1.22 23.32
CA GLU A 164 16.22 1.58 24.12
C GLU A 164 17.31 0.51 24.06
N GLU A 165 16.94 -0.76 24.07
CA GLU A 165 17.88 -1.90 23.98
C GLU A 165 18.47 -2.02 22.58
N ILE A 166 17.64 -1.81 21.54
CA ILE A 166 18.10 -1.78 20.15
C ILE A 166 19.09 -0.63 19.93
N THR A 167 18.85 0.51 20.58
CA THR A 167 19.77 1.65 20.58
C THR A 167 21.09 1.30 21.25
N CYS A 168 21.05 0.68 22.43
CA CYS A 168 22.26 0.22 23.12
C CYS A 168 23.08 -0.78 22.29
N HIS A 169 22.40 -1.74 21.63
CA HIS A 169 23.05 -2.70 20.76
C HIS A 169 23.70 -2.01 19.56
N PHE A 170 23.00 -1.07 18.92
CA PHE A 170 23.58 -0.26 17.85
C PHE A 170 24.85 0.45 18.33
N LEU A 171 24.79 1.22 19.42
CA LEU A 171 25.91 2.03 19.90
C LEU A 171 27.13 1.18 20.26
N ASN A 172 26.90 0.00 20.85
CA ASN A 172 27.97 -0.95 21.17
C ASN A 172 28.64 -1.49 19.91
N LEU A 173 27.87 -1.91 18.91
CA LEU A 173 28.41 -2.44 17.65
C LEU A 173 29.10 -1.33 16.83
N PHE A 174 28.55 -0.12 16.86
CA PHE A 174 29.09 1.07 16.22
C PHE A 174 30.47 1.42 16.79
N LYS A 175 30.61 1.39 18.12
CA LYS A 175 31.90 1.58 18.81
C LYS A 175 32.89 0.46 18.54
N GLN A 176 32.44 -0.80 18.50
CA GLN A 176 33.30 -1.95 18.16
C GLN A 176 33.88 -1.86 16.75
N LYS A 177 33.14 -1.26 15.80
CA LYS A 177 33.60 -0.98 14.43
C LYS A 177 34.59 0.20 14.32
N GLY A 178 34.90 0.85 15.44
CA GLY A 178 35.89 1.93 15.52
C GLY A 178 35.33 3.32 15.23
N TYR A 179 34.00 3.50 15.25
CA TYR A 179 33.38 4.81 15.05
C TYR A 179 33.15 5.53 16.39
N THR A 180 33.29 6.85 16.36
CA THR A 180 32.99 7.75 17.48
C THR A 180 31.75 8.57 17.16
N ALA A 181 30.75 8.62 18.04
CA ALA A 181 29.54 9.43 17.87
C ALA A 181 29.63 10.75 18.66
N THR A 182 28.95 11.81 18.20
CA THR A 182 28.69 13.00 19.03
C THR A 182 27.66 12.68 20.12
N SER A 183 27.57 13.53 21.15
CA SER A 183 26.55 13.39 22.21
C SER A 183 25.15 13.36 21.60
N ASP A 184 24.84 14.33 20.75
CA ASP A 184 23.51 14.57 20.22
C ASP A 184 23.10 13.48 19.20
N PHE A 185 24.08 12.81 18.59
CA PHE A 185 23.82 11.66 17.72
C PHE A 185 23.20 10.49 18.47
N SER A 186 23.65 10.22 19.70
CA SER A 186 23.15 9.07 20.46
C SER A 186 21.68 9.28 20.86
N ASP A 187 21.34 10.50 21.26
CA ASP A 187 19.98 10.88 21.65
C ASP A 187 19.02 10.87 20.46
N GLU A 188 19.43 11.46 19.33
CA GLU A 188 18.62 11.46 18.10
C GLU A 188 18.48 10.06 17.48
N LEU A 189 19.51 9.22 17.59
CA LEU A 189 19.44 7.83 17.14
C LEU A 189 18.47 7.03 18.00
N ALA A 190 18.49 7.21 19.33
CA ALA A 190 17.55 6.58 20.23
C ALA A 190 16.11 6.92 19.83
N TYR A 191 15.85 8.21 19.64
CA TYR A 191 14.57 8.72 19.19
C TYR A 191 14.15 8.17 17.81
N TYR A 192 15.11 8.07 16.89
CA TYR A 192 14.88 7.50 15.56
C TYR A 192 14.44 6.04 15.65
N ILE A 193 15.20 5.20 16.35
CA ILE A 193 14.92 3.78 16.54
C ILE A 193 13.57 3.61 17.22
N GLU A 194 13.29 4.38 18.27
CA GLU A 194 12.02 4.37 18.97
C GLU A 194 10.81 4.65 18.08
N SER A 195 10.97 5.57 17.12
CA SER A 195 9.88 5.97 16.23
C SER A 195 9.58 4.96 15.12
N ILE A 196 10.51 4.06 14.78
CA ILE A 196 10.36 3.19 13.60
C ILE A 196 10.43 1.70 13.89
N TYR A 197 11.09 1.29 14.98
CA TYR A 197 11.47 -0.10 15.20
C TYR A 197 10.26 -1.04 15.25
N GLU A 198 9.17 -0.64 15.91
CA GLU A 198 7.97 -1.46 16.03
C GLU A 198 7.33 -1.81 14.68
N THR A 199 7.49 -0.95 13.69
CA THR A 199 6.81 -1.00 12.41
C THR A 199 7.77 -1.23 11.23
N ALA A 200 9.01 -1.58 11.52
CA ALA A 200 10.04 -1.94 10.54
C ALA A 200 9.89 -3.39 10.08
N ASP A 201 10.23 -3.66 8.81
CA ASP A 201 10.20 -5.00 8.22
C ASP A 201 11.33 -5.91 8.76
N LEU A 202 12.47 -5.33 9.12
CA LEU A 202 13.60 -6.01 9.77
C LEU A 202 13.53 -5.82 11.29
N LYS A 203 13.96 -6.84 12.06
CA LYS A 203 13.94 -6.85 13.53
C LYS A 203 15.28 -7.20 14.14
N ALA A 204 15.47 -6.85 15.42
CA ALA A 204 16.63 -7.18 16.24
C ALA A 204 17.98 -6.91 15.53
N SER A 205 18.85 -7.93 15.42
CA SER A 205 20.19 -7.78 14.84
C SER A 205 20.17 -7.41 13.35
N GLU A 206 19.17 -7.85 12.59
CA GLU A 206 19.09 -7.53 11.15
C GLU A 206 18.79 -6.05 10.95
N PHE A 207 17.88 -5.50 11.77
CA PHE A 207 17.59 -4.07 11.78
C PHE A 207 18.83 -3.23 12.12
N VAL A 208 19.56 -3.61 13.16
CA VAL A 208 20.78 -2.90 13.60
C VAL A 208 21.85 -2.94 12.50
N GLN A 209 22.08 -4.10 11.88
CA GLN A 209 23.07 -4.25 10.81
C GLN A 209 22.72 -3.44 9.57
N ASP A 210 21.45 -3.44 9.16
CA ASP A 210 20.97 -2.64 8.04
C ASP A 210 21.09 -1.13 8.34
N LEU A 211 20.74 -0.69 9.55
CA LEU A 211 20.87 0.71 9.97
C LEU A 211 22.33 1.16 9.97
N ILE A 212 23.25 0.36 10.54
CA ILE A 212 24.69 0.63 10.46
C ILE A 212 25.15 0.68 9.01
N ARG A 213 24.68 -0.24 8.16
CA ARG A 213 25.07 -0.27 6.75
C ARG A 213 24.66 0.99 6.01
N ARG A 214 23.44 1.49 6.24
CA ARG A 214 22.95 2.76 5.65
C ARG A 214 23.80 3.96 6.09
N ILE A 215 24.17 4.00 7.37
CA ILE A 215 25.05 5.04 7.91
C ILE A 215 26.47 4.93 7.31
N GLU A 216 27.02 3.72 7.20
CA GLU A 216 28.34 3.47 6.59
C GLU A 216 28.38 3.86 5.10
N LEU A 217 27.27 3.68 4.35
CA LEU A 217 27.18 4.12 2.96
C LEU A 217 27.25 5.65 2.84
N GLN A 218 26.57 6.39 3.73
CA GLN A 218 26.64 7.85 3.76
C GLN A 218 28.01 8.38 4.20
N MET A 219 28.70 7.66 5.10
CA MET A 219 30.08 7.95 5.46
C MET A 219 31.03 7.80 4.26
N GLU A 220 30.85 6.75 3.47
CA GLU A 220 31.66 6.50 2.27
C GLU A 220 31.46 7.60 1.22
N GLU A 221 30.23 8.09 1.05
CA GLU A 221 29.90 9.18 0.12
C GLU A 221 30.40 10.57 0.56
N SER A 222 30.64 10.77 1.87
CA SER A 222 31.10 12.04 2.43
C SER A 222 32.63 12.14 2.49
N ASN A 223 33.23 11.60 3.55
CA ASN A 223 34.67 11.72 3.83
C ASN A 223 35.42 10.38 3.66
N GLY A 224 34.72 9.32 3.27
CA GLY A 224 35.23 7.95 3.20
C GLY A 224 35.21 7.24 4.55
N ILE A 225 34.83 5.96 4.59
CA ILE A 225 34.64 5.20 5.83
C ILE A 225 35.92 5.12 6.70
N THR A 226 37.09 5.18 6.06
CA THR A 226 38.39 5.12 6.73
C THR A 226 38.65 6.36 7.58
N ALA A 227 38.18 7.54 7.16
CA ALA A 227 38.38 8.78 7.91
C ALA A 227 37.58 8.80 9.23
N TYR A 228 36.37 8.23 9.23
CA TYR A 228 35.55 8.08 10.44
C TYR A 228 36.11 7.05 11.43
N ARG A 229 36.78 5.99 10.94
CA ARG A 229 37.53 5.06 11.81
C ARG A 229 38.79 5.68 12.42
N GLN A 230 39.27 6.79 11.87
CA GLN A 230 40.46 7.50 12.34
C GLN A 230 40.12 8.66 13.29
N GLY A 231 38.86 8.76 13.75
CA GLY A 231 38.46 9.66 14.83
C GLY A 231 37.65 10.88 14.40
N ILE A 232 37.16 10.94 13.17
CA ILE A 232 36.11 11.92 12.81
C ILE A 232 34.80 11.48 13.50
N PRO A 233 34.17 12.34 14.32
CA PRO A 233 32.93 12.00 14.97
C PRO A 233 31.74 12.00 14.00
N VAL A 234 30.80 11.09 14.23
CA VAL A 234 29.55 10.94 13.47
C VAL A 234 28.47 11.75 14.16
N ASP A 235 27.90 12.70 13.44
CA ASP A 235 26.84 13.59 13.94
C ASP A 235 25.45 13.20 13.42
N ILE A 236 24.42 13.93 13.87
CA ILE A 236 23.01 13.68 13.59
C ILE A 236 22.66 13.63 12.09
N SER A 237 23.48 14.21 11.21
CA SER A 237 23.22 14.23 9.77
C SER A 237 23.26 12.85 9.11
N PHE A 238 23.90 11.88 9.76
CA PHE A 238 23.99 10.50 9.30
C PHE A 238 22.77 9.66 9.69
N ILE A 239 21.88 10.17 10.54
CA ILE A 239 20.66 9.44 10.92
C ILE A 239 19.71 9.44 9.71
N PRO A 240 19.26 8.26 9.22
CA PRO A 240 18.47 8.21 8.00
C PRO A 240 17.16 8.99 8.13
N TYR A 241 16.69 9.53 7.02
CA TYR A 241 15.39 10.19 6.98
C TYR A 241 14.25 9.20 7.25
N SER A 242 13.29 9.59 8.10
CA SER A 242 12.05 8.82 8.34
C SER A 242 10.85 9.74 8.53
N LYS A 243 9.80 9.51 7.74
CA LYS A 243 8.51 10.21 7.85
C LYS A 243 7.87 9.99 9.22
N ARG A 244 7.99 8.79 9.80
CA ARG A 244 7.41 8.42 11.10
C ARG A 244 8.06 9.18 12.27
N VAL A 245 9.39 9.34 12.22
CA VAL A 245 10.16 10.11 13.23
C VAL A 245 9.71 11.56 13.24
N LEU A 246 9.54 12.16 12.06
CA LEU A 246 9.08 13.54 11.91
C LEU A 246 7.65 13.72 12.44
N SER A 247 6.72 12.83 12.07
CA SER A 247 5.35 12.87 12.59
C SER A 247 5.27 12.68 14.10
N ARG A 248 6.17 11.87 14.69
CA ARG A 248 6.24 11.69 16.14
C ARG A 248 6.76 12.96 16.83
N LYS A 249 7.83 13.59 16.31
CA LYS A 249 8.37 14.86 16.86
C LYS A 249 7.32 15.97 16.85
N GLN A 250 6.50 16.00 15.80
CA GLN A 250 5.39 16.94 15.68
C GLN A 250 4.30 16.69 16.73
N LYS A 251 3.95 15.43 17.02
CA LYS A 251 2.97 15.09 18.07
C LYS A 251 3.48 15.40 19.48
N GLU A 252 4.77 15.21 19.74
CA GLU A 252 5.38 15.50 21.05
C GLU A 252 5.61 17.00 21.28
N MET A 253 5.81 17.79 20.23
CA MET A 253 5.82 19.26 20.32
C MET A 253 4.42 19.85 20.58
N TYR A 254 3.35 19.09 20.33
CA TYR A 254 1.96 19.49 20.54
C TYR A 254 1.13 18.35 21.17
N PRO A 255 1.36 17.97 22.44
CA PRO A 255 0.60 16.91 23.08
C PRO A 255 -0.87 17.33 23.22
N SER A 256 -1.78 16.54 22.63
CA SER A 256 -3.22 16.72 22.76
C SER A 256 -3.69 16.40 24.18
N ASN A 257 -3.51 17.32 25.14
CA ASN A 257 -4.21 17.27 26.42
C ASN A 257 -5.07 18.52 26.60
N ALA A 258 -6.38 18.32 26.43
CA ALA A 258 -7.36 19.04 27.22
C ALA A 258 -7.13 18.71 28.70
N SER A 259 -7.48 19.65 29.60
CA SER A 259 -7.28 19.63 31.06
C SER A 259 -5.84 19.75 31.56
N ASP A 260 -5.33 20.98 31.60
CA ASP A 260 -4.78 21.61 32.82
C ASP A 260 -4.28 23.03 32.48
N LEU A 261 -5.17 24.01 32.67
CA LEU A 261 -4.83 25.44 32.63
C LEU A 261 -4.45 25.89 34.05
N PRO A 262 -3.23 26.40 34.30
CA PRO A 262 -2.96 27.15 35.52
C PRO A 262 -3.74 28.46 35.46
N GLN A 263 -4.54 28.72 36.49
CA GLN A 263 -5.14 30.03 36.73
C GLN A 263 -4.03 31.09 36.85
N MET A 264 -4.00 32.05 35.92
CA MET A 264 -3.21 33.27 36.08
C MET A 264 -4.10 34.51 36.15
N ILE A 265 -3.92 35.14 37.29
CA ILE A 265 -4.28 36.46 37.83
C ILE A 265 -4.45 37.58 36.77
N PRO A 266 -5.39 38.53 36.95
CA PRO A 266 -5.60 39.64 36.03
C PRO A 266 -4.43 40.63 36.08
N ILE A 267 -3.88 41.00 34.92
CA ILE A 267 -2.91 42.09 34.78
C ILE A 267 -3.65 43.34 34.33
N GLU A 268 -3.48 44.41 35.10
CA GLU A 268 -4.05 45.74 34.91
C GLU A 268 -3.66 46.38 33.57
N ASP A 269 -4.62 47.14 33.04
CA ASP A 269 -4.51 48.08 31.93
C ASP A 269 -3.20 48.89 31.96
N THR A 270 -2.38 48.74 30.93
CA THR A 270 -1.45 49.78 30.52
C THR A 270 -1.80 50.22 29.10
N GLN A 271 -2.46 51.36 29.01
CA GLN A 271 -2.69 52.12 27.79
C GLN A 271 -1.36 52.28 27.02
N LYS A 272 -1.21 51.57 25.90
CA LYS A 272 -0.28 51.97 24.85
C LYS A 272 -0.96 53.04 24.01
N VAL A 273 -0.47 54.27 24.16
CA VAL A 273 -0.78 55.40 23.29
C VAL A 273 -0.31 55.05 21.87
N MET A 274 -1.25 54.92 20.93
CA MET A 274 -0.96 54.86 19.49
C MET A 274 -0.58 56.27 18.99
N PRO A 275 0.45 56.42 18.15
CA PRO A 275 0.67 57.67 17.41
C PRO A 275 -0.43 57.84 16.35
N ASP A 276 -0.91 59.07 16.18
CA ASP A 276 -1.85 59.45 15.12
C ASP A 276 -1.33 59.02 13.73
N PHE A 277 -2.12 58.22 12.99
CA PHE A 277 -1.86 57.82 11.61
C PHE A 277 -2.59 58.76 10.64
N GLU A 278 -1.93 59.14 9.53
CA GLU A 278 -2.63 59.63 8.34
C GLU A 278 -3.42 58.49 7.67
N GLU A 279 -4.62 58.82 7.18
CA GLU A 279 -5.63 57.89 6.64
C GLU A 279 -5.07 56.90 5.61
N ASN A 280 -5.19 55.62 5.91
CA ASN A 280 -4.93 54.52 4.98
C ASN A 280 -6.13 54.36 4.02
N GLU A 281 -5.89 54.04 2.74
CA GLU A 281 -6.94 53.86 1.71
C GLU A 281 -8.05 52.87 2.12
N ALA A 282 -7.73 51.82 2.86
CA ALA A 282 -8.72 50.92 3.43
C ALA A 282 -9.64 51.65 4.42
N GLU A 283 -9.12 52.56 5.25
CA GLU A 283 -9.89 53.37 6.20
C GLU A 283 -10.89 54.30 5.50
N THR A 284 -10.65 54.61 4.23
CA THR A 284 -11.57 55.42 3.38
C THR A 284 -12.60 54.59 2.61
N HIS A 285 -12.43 53.26 2.50
CA HIS A 285 -13.39 52.40 1.82
C HIS A 285 -14.65 52.21 2.69
N THR A 286 -15.80 52.57 2.14
CA THR A 286 -17.12 52.31 2.72
C THR A 286 -17.83 51.28 1.85
N GLN A 287 -18.20 50.12 2.42
CA GLN A 287 -18.94 49.11 1.68
C GLN A 287 -20.29 49.66 1.20
N THR A 288 -20.64 49.36 -0.05
CA THR A 288 -21.75 50.02 -0.76
C THR A 288 -22.98 49.13 -0.99
N HIS A 289 -22.91 47.84 -0.67
CA HIS A 289 -23.98 46.85 -0.90
C HIS A 289 -24.68 46.39 0.39
N GLN A 290 -25.93 45.91 0.25
CA GLN A 290 -26.77 45.49 1.39
C GLN A 290 -26.39 44.09 1.89
N PHE A 291 -26.22 43.97 3.21
CA PHE A 291 -25.84 42.73 3.89
C PHE A 291 -27.03 41.78 4.08
N VAL A 292 -26.86 40.51 3.70
CA VAL A 292 -27.76 39.44 4.10
C VAL A 292 -27.10 38.65 5.25
N PRO A 293 -27.68 38.63 6.47
CA PRO A 293 -27.06 37.97 7.63
C PRO A 293 -26.96 36.44 7.55
N GLU A 294 -27.71 35.80 6.65
CA GLU A 294 -27.81 34.34 6.55
C GLU A 294 -27.46 33.85 5.14
N HIS A 295 -26.17 33.65 4.86
CA HIS A 295 -25.76 32.83 3.71
C HIS A 295 -25.62 31.35 4.13
N HIS A 296 -25.90 30.42 3.21
CA HIS A 296 -25.76 28.98 3.45
C HIS A 296 -24.33 28.47 3.25
N HIS A 297 -23.40 29.36 2.93
CA HIS A 297 -21.99 29.09 2.62
C HIS A 297 -21.09 30.21 3.16
N THR A 298 -19.78 29.94 3.18
CA THR A 298 -18.74 30.91 3.59
C THR A 298 -17.82 31.16 2.40
N ASN A 299 -17.64 32.42 1.98
CA ASN A 299 -16.69 32.76 0.92
C ASN A 299 -15.28 32.88 1.49
N VAL A 300 -14.37 32.02 1.00
CA VAL A 300 -13.01 31.89 1.54
C VAL A 300 -11.99 32.17 0.45
N LEU A 301 -11.03 33.07 0.70
CA LEU A 301 -9.86 33.28 -0.15
C LEU A 301 -8.64 32.59 0.47
N LEU A 302 -7.97 31.71 -0.29
CA LEU A 302 -6.68 31.14 0.10
C LEU A 302 -5.57 31.79 -0.71
N LEU A 303 -4.53 32.26 -0.02
CA LEU A 303 -3.40 32.96 -0.65
C LEU A 303 -2.06 32.67 0.04
N ALA A 304 -0.96 32.88 -0.69
CA ALA A 304 0.40 32.80 -0.17
C ALA A 304 0.99 34.19 0.06
N LEU A 305 1.19 34.57 1.33
CA LEU A 305 1.59 35.93 1.67
C LEU A 305 3.04 36.22 1.27
N SER A 306 3.25 37.35 0.60
CA SER A 306 4.58 37.83 0.18
C SER A 306 5.29 38.58 1.31
N THR A 307 6.62 38.54 1.30
CA THR A 307 7.44 39.49 2.08
C THR A 307 7.45 40.86 1.41
N PHE A 308 7.76 41.93 2.14
CA PHE A 308 7.77 43.26 1.54
C PHE A 308 8.77 43.41 0.39
N PRO A 309 8.38 44.14 -0.68
CA PRO A 309 9.33 44.73 -1.60
C PRO A 309 10.06 45.88 -0.89
N GLY A 310 11.31 46.21 -1.28
CA GLY A 310 12.08 47.27 -0.62
C GLY A 310 11.39 48.66 -0.61
N GLN A 311 10.49 48.93 -1.56
CA GLN A 311 9.61 50.10 -1.58
C GLN A 311 8.20 49.69 -2.02
N MET A 312 7.18 50.09 -1.27
CA MET A 312 5.79 49.86 -1.68
C MET A 312 5.37 50.85 -2.76
N LYS A 313 4.70 50.35 -3.80
CA LYS A 313 4.14 51.16 -4.88
C LYS A 313 2.66 50.84 -5.06
N LYS A 314 1.86 51.89 -5.25
CA LYS A 314 0.47 51.78 -5.72
C LYS A 314 0.46 51.59 -7.22
N ASN A 315 -0.35 50.66 -7.69
CA ASN A 315 -0.62 50.45 -9.11
C ASN A 315 -2.11 50.28 -9.36
N LYS A 316 -2.50 50.54 -10.61
CA LYS A 316 -3.83 50.26 -11.14
C LYS A 316 -3.83 48.83 -11.69
N PHE A 317 -4.76 47.99 -11.22
CA PHE A 317 -4.93 46.61 -11.64
C PHE A 317 -6.23 46.48 -12.44
N GLU A 318 -6.11 46.21 -13.73
CA GLU A 318 -7.25 46.04 -14.63
C GLU A 318 -7.67 44.57 -14.67
N TYR A 319 -8.95 44.27 -14.78
CA TYR A 319 -9.43 42.90 -14.97
C TYR A 319 -10.50 42.84 -16.05
N ASN A 320 -10.44 41.80 -16.87
CA ASN A 320 -11.41 41.53 -17.94
C ASN A 320 -11.42 40.03 -18.24
N PHE A 321 -12.29 39.30 -17.56
CA PHE A 321 -12.50 37.86 -17.75
C PHE A 321 -13.91 37.47 -17.28
N ASN A 322 -14.41 36.33 -17.74
CA ASN A 322 -15.71 35.77 -17.34
C ASN A 322 -16.91 36.73 -17.47
N GLY A 323 -16.82 37.75 -18.34
CA GLY A 323 -17.88 38.76 -18.52
C GLY A 323 -17.82 39.93 -17.54
N HIS A 324 -16.89 39.91 -16.57
CA HIS A 324 -16.65 41.02 -15.65
C HIS A 324 -15.48 41.88 -16.13
N GLN A 325 -15.65 43.20 -16.05
CA GLN A 325 -14.61 44.17 -16.39
C GLN A 325 -14.59 45.29 -15.36
N GLY A 326 -13.40 45.63 -14.87
CA GLY A 326 -13.24 46.71 -13.93
C GLY A 326 -11.78 47.03 -13.62
N THR A 327 -11.56 47.75 -12.54
CA THR A 327 -10.23 48.16 -12.10
C THR A 327 -10.21 48.40 -10.61
N VAL A 328 -9.18 47.86 -9.95
CA VAL A 328 -8.88 48.17 -8.55
C VAL A 328 -7.52 48.85 -8.37
N ILE A 329 -7.41 49.71 -7.36
CA ILE A 329 -6.12 50.29 -6.92
C ILE A 329 -5.58 49.43 -5.78
N GLY A 330 -4.35 48.96 -5.93
CA GLY A 330 -3.72 48.10 -4.92
C GLY A 330 -2.20 48.19 -4.94
N ARG A 331 -1.57 47.29 -4.21
CA ARG A 331 -0.10 47.14 -4.13
C ARG A 331 0.27 45.71 -4.54
N TYR A 332 1.53 45.47 -4.88
CA TYR A 332 2.03 44.10 -5.10
C TYR A 332 2.27 43.37 -3.76
N GLN A 333 1.28 43.42 -2.87
CA GLN A 333 1.26 42.81 -1.54
C GLN A 333 -0.07 42.07 -1.33
N LEU A 334 -0.62 41.49 -2.41
CA LEU A 334 -1.83 40.68 -2.45
C LEU A 334 -3.17 41.39 -2.15
N ASP A 335 -3.19 42.70 -1.95
CA ASP A 335 -4.44 43.46 -1.77
C ASP A 335 -5.31 43.66 -3.04
N PRO A 336 -4.86 43.52 -4.30
CA PRO A 336 -5.72 43.72 -5.47
C PRO A 336 -6.85 42.68 -5.61
N ILE A 337 -6.58 41.39 -5.40
CA ILE A 337 -7.60 40.33 -5.57
C ILE A 337 -8.71 40.41 -4.51
N PRO A 338 -8.43 40.58 -3.21
CA PRO A 338 -9.48 40.83 -2.21
C PRO A 338 -10.36 42.03 -2.55
N LYS A 339 -9.77 43.13 -3.04
CA LYS A 339 -10.52 44.33 -3.47
C LYS A 339 -11.40 44.07 -4.69
N MET A 340 -10.90 43.30 -5.66
CA MET A 340 -11.70 42.90 -6.82
C MET A 340 -12.84 41.95 -6.40
N LEU A 341 -12.57 41.02 -5.46
CA LEU A 341 -13.58 40.11 -4.94
C LEU A 341 -14.72 40.84 -4.21
N ASP A 342 -14.45 41.93 -3.51
CA ASP A 342 -15.49 42.80 -2.93
C ASP A 342 -16.45 43.31 -4.02
N GLU A 343 -15.93 43.79 -5.15
CA GLU A 343 -16.74 44.23 -6.30
C GLU A 343 -17.54 43.08 -6.94
N LEU A 344 -16.92 41.92 -7.15
CA LEU A 344 -17.57 40.76 -7.78
C LEU A 344 -18.64 40.12 -6.89
N LEU A 345 -18.38 40.00 -5.58
CA LEU A 345 -19.32 39.41 -4.63
C LEU A 345 -20.50 40.34 -4.36
N ALA A 346 -20.30 41.66 -4.44
CA ALA A 346 -21.36 42.65 -4.32
C ALA A 346 -22.44 42.48 -5.41
N GLU A 347 -22.09 42.03 -6.62
CA GLU A 347 -23.06 41.73 -7.69
C GLU A 347 -24.08 40.65 -7.27
N SER A 348 -23.70 39.76 -6.35
CA SER A 348 -24.55 38.69 -5.79
C SER A 348 -25.06 39.00 -4.38
N ASN A 349 -24.86 40.23 -3.88
CA ASN A 349 -25.10 40.63 -2.49
C ASN A 349 -24.38 39.73 -1.45
N GLU A 350 -23.15 39.29 -1.77
CA GLU A 350 -22.30 38.50 -0.88
C GLU A 350 -21.07 39.31 -0.44
N ASN A 351 -20.31 38.77 0.51
CA ASN A 351 -19.05 39.36 0.99
C ASN A 351 -17.94 38.32 1.02
N LEU A 352 -16.69 38.78 1.04
CA LEU A 352 -15.56 37.94 1.40
C LEU A 352 -15.54 37.76 2.93
N ASP A 353 -15.77 36.55 3.39
CA ASP A 353 -15.95 36.26 4.83
C ASP A 353 -14.62 35.92 5.52
N LYS A 354 -13.74 35.18 4.83
CA LYS A 354 -12.49 34.71 5.42
C LYS A 354 -11.34 34.68 4.42
N ILE A 355 -10.15 35.05 4.87
CA ILE A 355 -8.90 34.88 4.14
C ILE A 355 -7.98 33.96 4.95
N ILE A 356 -7.57 32.85 4.34
CA ILE A 356 -6.55 31.95 4.85
C ILE A 356 -5.22 32.33 4.21
N MET A 357 -4.24 32.76 5.01
CA MET A 357 -2.96 33.28 4.52
C MET A 357 -1.82 32.35 4.90
N LEU A 358 -1.15 31.78 3.91
CA LEU A 358 0.07 31.01 4.12
C LEU A 358 1.23 31.96 4.41
N CYS A 359 1.76 31.90 5.63
CA CYS A 359 2.77 32.82 6.17
C CYS A 359 4.11 32.12 6.45
N THR A 360 5.22 32.81 6.21
CA THR A 360 6.56 32.40 6.69
C THR A 360 6.94 33.19 7.94
N ASP A 361 7.99 32.76 8.65
CA ASP A 361 8.60 33.58 9.71
C ASP A 361 8.93 35.01 9.26
N LYS A 362 9.26 35.22 7.98
CA LYS A 362 9.57 36.55 7.44
C LYS A 362 8.32 37.43 7.25
N THR A 363 7.15 36.84 7.03
CA THR A 363 5.90 37.60 6.88
C THR A 363 5.27 37.97 8.22
N LEU A 364 5.70 37.31 9.30
CA LEU A 364 5.29 37.59 10.68
C LEU A 364 6.19 38.62 11.37
N LYS A 365 7.47 38.71 10.98
CA LYS A 365 8.44 39.64 11.57
C LYS A 365 8.18 41.07 11.11
N GLU A 366 8.23 42.00 12.05
CA GLU A 366 8.24 43.43 11.76
C GLU A 366 9.48 43.81 10.96
N THR A 367 9.29 44.67 9.97
CA THR A 367 10.38 45.27 9.21
C THR A 367 10.00 46.68 8.83
N SER A 368 11.00 47.52 8.64
CA SER A 368 10.79 48.87 8.14
C SER A 368 10.42 48.84 6.66
N ILE A 369 9.35 49.55 6.30
CA ILE A 369 8.87 49.73 4.93
C ILE A 369 8.51 51.19 4.69
N THR A 370 8.80 51.68 3.48
CA THR A 370 8.30 52.96 3.00
C THR A 370 6.97 52.75 2.30
N THR A 371 5.88 53.33 2.82
CA THR A 371 4.57 53.30 2.20
C THR A 371 4.58 54.08 0.87
N PRO A 372 3.56 53.90 0.00
CA PRO A 372 3.42 54.70 -1.22
C PRO A 372 3.40 56.23 -0.97
N GLU A 373 3.00 56.65 0.22
CA GLU A 373 2.95 58.04 0.68
C GLU A 373 4.32 58.56 1.19
N ASN A 374 5.38 57.77 1.03
CA ASN A 374 6.73 58.01 1.56
C ASN A 374 6.82 58.06 3.09
N ILE A 375 5.89 57.41 3.79
CA ILE A 375 5.90 57.29 5.24
C ILE A 375 6.68 56.03 5.61
N MET A 376 7.62 56.15 6.54
CA MET A 376 8.34 55.00 7.10
C MET A 376 7.51 54.36 8.20
N MET A 377 7.20 53.08 8.05
CA MET A 377 6.47 52.28 9.04
C MET A 377 7.28 51.07 9.46
N ASN A 378 7.20 50.69 10.73
CA ASN A 378 7.70 49.41 11.23
C ASN A 378 6.50 48.50 11.50
N ILE A 379 6.28 47.52 10.62
CA ILE A 379 5.10 46.64 10.65
C ILE A 379 5.46 45.31 9.97
N SER A 380 4.77 44.22 10.31
CA SER A 380 4.96 42.96 9.59
C SER A 380 4.19 42.94 8.26
N PRO A 381 4.63 42.15 7.26
CA PRO A 381 3.86 41.96 6.04
C PRO A 381 2.42 41.48 6.25
N LEU A 382 2.18 40.65 7.27
CA LEU A 382 0.84 40.19 7.65
C LEU A 382 -0.05 41.33 8.14
N GLU A 383 0.43 42.09 9.12
CA GLU A 383 -0.38 43.18 9.70
C GLU A 383 -0.61 44.31 8.71
N TYR A 384 0.39 44.62 7.87
CA TYR A 384 0.21 45.57 6.79
C TYR A 384 -0.86 45.11 5.80
N PHE A 385 -0.86 43.84 5.39
CA PHE A 385 -1.88 43.29 4.50
C PHE A 385 -3.29 43.38 5.10
N LYS A 386 -3.48 42.96 6.36
CA LYS A 386 -4.75 43.09 7.08
C LYS A 386 -5.28 44.53 7.08
N ASN A 387 -4.40 45.50 7.36
CA ASN A 387 -4.76 46.91 7.36
C ASN A 387 -5.24 47.41 6.00
N GLN A 388 -4.75 46.84 4.88
CA GLN A 388 -5.14 47.26 3.52
C GLN A 388 -6.47 46.67 3.06
N ILE A 389 -6.97 45.61 3.70
CA ILE A 389 -8.12 44.83 3.20
C ILE A 389 -9.28 44.73 4.17
N ARG A 390 -9.12 45.03 5.47
CA ARG A 390 -10.17 44.82 6.50
C ARG A 390 -11.54 45.39 6.12
N ASN A 391 -11.57 46.54 5.46
CA ASN A 391 -12.81 47.24 5.12
C ASN A 391 -13.46 46.71 3.83
N TYR A 392 -12.76 45.88 3.06
CA TYR A 392 -13.26 45.19 1.86
C TYR A 392 -13.79 43.77 2.19
N MET A 393 -13.90 43.43 3.47
CA MET A 393 -14.37 42.13 3.96
C MET A 393 -15.66 42.30 4.77
N ASN A 394 -16.34 41.18 5.05
CA ASN A 394 -17.57 41.18 5.84
C ASN A 394 -17.42 41.96 7.17
N PRO A 395 -18.15 43.08 7.35
CA PRO A 395 -17.96 43.99 8.48
C PRO A 395 -18.57 43.47 9.77
N ASN A 396 -19.41 42.43 9.69
CA ASN A 396 -20.04 41.80 10.85
C ASN A 396 -19.12 40.80 11.55
N LEU A 397 -17.95 40.48 10.96
CA LEU A 397 -16.99 39.53 11.50
C LEU A 397 -15.83 40.25 12.20
N SER A 398 -15.35 39.68 13.29
CA SER A 398 -14.13 40.14 13.95
C SER A 398 -12.89 39.90 13.06
N ASP A 399 -11.76 40.52 13.40
CA ASP A 399 -10.51 40.30 12.66
C ASP A 399 -10.03 38.84 12.77
N ASP A 400 -10.22 38.18 13.92
CA ASP A 400 -9.85 36.77 14.13
C ASP A 400 -10.72 35.81 13.31
N GLU A 401 -11.97 36.19 13.02
CA GLU A 401 -12.85 35.45 12.13
C GLU A 401 -12.51 35.68 10.66
N ARG A 402 -12.12 36.90 10.29
CA ARG A 402 -11.77 37.27 8.90
C ARG A 402 -10.41 36.74 8.48
N PHE A 403 -9.43 36.71 9.37
CA PHE A 403 -8.04 36.46 9.03
C PHE A 403 -7.51 35.21 9.73
N THR A 404 -7.16 34.19 8.96
CA THR A 404 -6.56 32.95 9.50
C THR A 404 -5.13 32.77 8.96
N PRO A 405 -4.10 33.25 9.69
CA PRO A 405 -2.71 33.05 9.29
C PRO A 405 -2.28 31.61 9.62
N ILE A 406 -1.73 30.91 8.62
CA ILE A 406 -1.15 29.58 8.78
C ILE A 406 0.35 29.70 8.58
N THR A 407 1.11 29.49 9.65
CA THR A 407 2.57 29.55 9.58
C THR A 407 3.10 28.23 9.01
N PHE A 408 3.83 28.29 7.91
CA PHE A 408 4.38 27.10 7.27
C PHE A 408 5.92 27.13 7.26
N SER A 409 6.51 25.94 7.38
CA SER A 409 7.93 25.72 7.20
C SER A 409 8.19 25.28 5.76
N LEU A 410 9.09 25.96 5.05
CA LEU A 410 9.55 25.52 3.72
C LEU A 410 10.25 24.15 3.76
N PHE A 411 10.67 23.69 4.93
CA PHE A 411 11.31 22.39 5.14
C PHE A 411 10.31 21.26 5.40
N SER A 412 9.04 21.58 5.70
CA SER A 412 7.95 20.63 5.93
C SER A 412 6.64 21.16 5.33
N PRO A 413 6.40 20.95 4.02
CA PRO A 413 5.16 21.37 3.37
C PRO A 413 3.90 20.68 3.95
N TYR A 414 4.06 19.51 4.58
CA TYR A 414 2.96 18.71 5.11
C TYR A 414 2.14 19.46 6.18
N ASP A 415 2.80 20.14 7.11
CA ASP A 415 2.12 20.82 8.22
C ASP A 415 1.24 21.97 7.73
N GLY A 416 1.70 22.68 6.70
CA GLY A 416 0.92 23.73 6.04
C GLY A 416 -0.31 23.17 5.32
N ILE A 417 -0.14 22.07 4.56
CA ILE A 417 -1.25 21.39 3.87
C ILE A 417 -2.30 20.93 4.89
N GLN A 418 -1.87 20.25 5.95
CA GLN A 418 -2.74 19.70 6.99
C GLN A 418 -3.54 20.82 7.68
N GLN A 419 -2.87 21.90 8.09
CA GLN A 419 -3.55 23.04 8.73
C GLN A 419 -4.57 23.72 7.81
N VAL A 420 -4.27 23.86 6.51
CA VAL A 420 -5.23 24.43 5.54
C VAL A 420 -6.44 23.53 5.40
N ILE A 421 -6.24 22.22 5.26
CA ILE A 421 -7.33 21.23 5.16
C ILE A 421 -8.18 21.26 6.42
N ASP A 422 -7.57 21.21 7.62
CA ASP A 422 -8.30 21.21 8.89
C ASP A 422 -9.06 22.53 9.11
N THR A 423 -8.46 23.66 8.72
CA THR A 423 -9.14 24.96 8.74
C THR A 423 -10.35 24.97 7.82
N LEU A 424 -10.21 24.50 6.58
CA LEU A 424 -11.32 24.44 5.61
C LEU A 424 -12.42 23.46 6.04
N ARG A 425 -12.08 22.33 6.66
CA ARG A 425 -13.04 21.38 7.24
C ARG A 425 -13.86 21.99 8.38
N GLY A 426 -13.27 22.92 9.13
CA GLY A 426 -13.96 23.67 10.18
C GLY A 426 -14.96 24.70 9.65
N ILE A 427 -14.94 25.01 8.35
CA ILE A 427 -15.80 26.01 7.73
C ILE A 427 -17.05 25.34 7.16
N LYS A 428 -18.22 25.91 7.47
CA LYS A 428 -19.50 25.41 6.95
C LYS A 428 -19.64 25.80 5.47
N ASN A 429 -19.75 24.78 4.60
CA ASN A 429 -19.96 24.92 3.16
C ASN A 429 -19.03 25.98 2.53
N PRO A 430 -17.70 25.74 2.49
CA PRO A 430 -16.75 26.74 1.99
C PRO A 430 -16.86 26.88 0.46
N VAL A 431 -16.97 28.13 -0.01
CA VAL A 431 -16.79 28.51 -1.41
C VAL A 431 -15.38 29.08 -1.56
N LEU A 432 -14.50 28.30 -2.19
CA LEU A 432 -13.06 28.58 -2.21
C LEU A 432 -12.64 29.39 -3.44
N TYR A 433 -12.01 30.53 -3.19
CA TYR A 433 -11.29 31.35 -4.16
C TYR A 433 -9.79 31.23 -3.93
N LEU A 434 -9.01 31.32 -4.99
CA LEU A 434 -7.56 31.23 -4.91
C LEU A 434 -6.88 32.47 -5.45
N ASP A 435 -5.87 32.91 -4.71
CA ASP A 435 -4.88 33.83 -5.22
C ASP A 435 -3.56 33.08 -5.43
N THR A 436 -3.18 32.93 -6.70
CA THR A 436 -1.93 32.29 -7.10
C THR A 436 -0.78 33.27 -7.26
N HIS A 437 -1.00 34.58 -7.18
CA HIS A 437 0.09 35.55 -7.18
C HIS A 437 0.74 35.64 -5.80
N GLY A 438 2.03 35.97 -5.74
CA GLY A 438 2.74 36.14 -4.47
C GLY A 438 3.27 34.85 -3.82
N GLY A 439 4.02 35.05 -2.73
CA GLY A 439 4.72 33.98 -2.02
C GLY A 439 6.00 33.49 -2.72
N ILE A 440 6.83 32.74 -1.98
CA ILE A 440 7.97 32.02 -2.56
C ILE A 440 7.42 30.86 -3.41
N ARG A 441 8.01 30.60 -4.59
CA ARG A 441 7.58 29.53 -5.53
C ARG A 441 7.33 28.16 -4.87
N GLY A 442 8.04 27.84 -3.80
CA GLY A 442 7.81 26.62 -3.02
C GLY A 442 6.40 26.54 -2.41
N ILE A 443 5.83 27.66 -1.99
CA ILE A 443 4.51 27.77 -1.34
C ILE A 443 3.38 27.58 -2.34
N GLN A 444 3.52 28.15 -3.54
CA GLN A 444 2.52 27.98 -4.60
C GLN A 444 2.32 26.50 -4.93
N ARG A 445 3.41 25.71 -5.01
CA ARG A 445 3.32 24.25 -5.19
C ARG A 445 2.60 23.54 -4.05
N ILE A 446 2.75 24.02 -2.82
CA ILE A 446 2.06 23.47 -1.64
C ILE A 446 0.56 23.78 -1.73
N MET A 447 0.22 25.00 -2.14
CA MET A 447 -1.16 25.42 -2.37
C MET A 447 -1.81 24.55 -3.46
N GLU A 448 -1.14 24.37 -4.61
CA GLU A 448 -1.58 23.48 -5.70
C GLU A 448 -1.81 22.03 -5.21
N ALA A 449 -0.89 21.49 -4.40
CA ALA A 449 -1.04 20.16 -3.82
C ALA A 449 -2.23 20.09 -2.83
N THR A 450 -2.42 21.13 -2.02
CA THR A 450 -3.54 21.23 -1.07
C THR A 450 -4.87 21.23 -1.82
N ILE A 451 -5.00 22.05 -2.86
CA ILE A 451 -6.18 22.12 -3.73
C ILE A 451 -6.47 20.76 -4.36
N SER A 452 -5.44 20.06 -4.86
CA SER A 452 -5.60 18.73 -5.44
C SER A 452 -6.17 17.72 -4.41
N LEU A 453 -5.79 17.85 -3.14
CA LEU A 453 -6.30 17.02 -2.05
C LEU A 453 -7.71 17.41 -1.59
N LEU A 454 -8.03 18.70 -1.56
CA LEU A 454 -9.36 19.21 -1.16
C LEU A 454 -10.48 18.67 -2.05
N LYS A 455 -10.19 18.31 -3.30
CA LYS A 455 -11.14 17.64 -4.20
C LYS A 455 -11.61 16.28 -3.68
N ILE A 456 -10.77 15.55 -2.92
CA ILE A 456 -11.15 14.29 -2.27
C ILE A 456 -12.23 14.55 -1.20
N GLU A 457 -12.20 15.74 -0.60
CA GLU A 457 -13.12 16.20 0.45
C GLU A 457 -14.34 16.94 -0.12
N ASP A 458 -14.58 16.88 -1.43
CA ASP A 458 -15.66 17.59 -2.15
C ASP A 458 -15.57 19.13 -2.08
N ILE A 459 -14.43 19.68 -1.66
CA ILE A 459 -14.17 21.13 -1.63
C ILE A 459 -13.54 21.55 -2.96
N HIS A 460 -14.33 22.26 -3.77
CA HIS A 460 -13.94 22.70 -5.09
C HIS A 460 -13.54 24.18 -5.10
N VAL A 461 -12.53 24.51 -5.90
CA VAL A 461 -12.18 25.89 -6.21
C VAL A 461 -13.23 26.46 -7.16
N LYS A 462 -13.87 27.55 -6.76
CA LYS A 462 -14.81 28.30 -7.60
C LYS A 462 -14.07 29.06 -8.68
N GLU A 463 -13.13 29.93 -8.28
CA GLU A 463 -12.27 30.68 -9.20
C GLU A 463 -10.86 30.85 -8.63
N ALA A 464 -9.88 30.88 -9.53
CA ALA A 464 -8.49 31.18 -9.23
C ALA A 464 -8.01 32.38 -10.04
N PHE A 465 -7.24 33.25 -9.40
CA PHE A 465 -6.75 34.49 -10.00
C PHE A 465 -5.24 34.62 -9.84
N SER A 466 -4.62 35.30 -10.81
CA SER A 466 -3.22 35.70 -10.80
C SER A 466 -3.10 37.17 -11.19
N VAL A 467 -1.92 37.75 -10.96
CA VAL A 467 -1.58 39.11 -11.35
C VAL A 467 -0.39 39.07 -12.30
N GLU A 468 -0.59 39.60 -13.49
CA GLU A 468 0.43 39.69 -14.54
C GLU A 468 0.78 41.16 -14.83
N PHE A 469 2.04 41.41 -15.16
CA PHE A 469 2.45 42.72 -15.69
C PHE A 469 2.47 42.66 -17.22
N SER A 470 1.64 43.46 -17.87
CA SER A 470 1.64 43.60 -19.32
C SER A 470 2.64 44.67 -19.74
N GLU A 471 3.75 44.25 -20.36
CA GLU A 471 4.73 45.18 -20.93
C GLU A 471 4.13 46.09 -22.02
N LYS A 472 3.11 45.59 -22.73
CA LYS A 472 2.45 46.32 -23.85
C LYS A 472 1.59 47.48 -23.37
N SER A 473 0.80 47.27 -22.32
CA SER A 473 -0.08 48.30 -21.74
C SER A 473 0.58 49.06 -20.58
N LYS A 474 1.77 48.61 -20.13
CA LYS A 474 2.43 49.08 -18.90
C LYS A 474 1.47 49.09 -17.69
N SER A 475 0.53 48.15 -17.68
CA SER A 475 -0.47 48.00 -16.62
C SER A 475 -0.37 46.62 -15.99
N SER A 476 -0.74 46.56 -14.72
CA SER A 476 -0.97 45.29 -14.03
C SER A 476 -2.36 44.78 -14.37
N ILE A 477 -2.48 43.51 -14.68
CA ILE A 477 -3.73 42.87 -15.08
C ILE A 477 -4.00 41.69 -14.16
N ILE A 478 -5.21 41.58 -13.63
CA ILE A 478 -5.68 40.37 -12.94
C ILE A 478 -6.23 39.41 -14.01
N THR A 479 -5.77 38.17 -14.01
CA THR A 479 -6.16 37.12 -14.95
C THR A 479 -6.81 35.96 -14.22
N SER A 480 -7.71 35.23 -14.90
CA SER A 480 -8.29 34.00 -14.36
C SER A 480 -7.39 32.81 -14.69
N GLU A 481 -7.00 32.04 -13.67
CA GLU A 481 -6.21 30.80 -13.76
C GLU A 481 -7.06 29.54 -13.60
N THR A 482 -8.38 29.69 -13.47
CA THR A 482 -9.31 28.59 -13.16
C THR A 482 -9.24 27.44 -14.17
N GLU A 483 -9.21 27.74 -15.47
CA GLU A 483 -9.07 26.72 -16.51
C GLU A 483 -7.69 26.05 -16.50
N ASN A 484 -6.63 26.80 -16.20
CA ASN A 484 -5.28 26.26 -16.13
C ASN A 484 -5.13 25.22 -15.00
N LEU A 485 -5.83 25.42 -13.88
CA LEU A 485 -5.84 24.46 -12.77
C LEU A 485 -6.52 23.12 -13.10
N LYS A 486 -7.38 23.05 -14.13
CA LYS A 486 -8.02 21.79 -14.55
C LYS A 486 -7.01 20.77 -15.12
N ILE A 487 -5.78 21.19 -15.45
CA ILE A 487 -4.71 20.28 -15.86
C ILE A 487 -4.40 19.22 -14.79
N PHE A 488 -4.55 19.57 -13.51
CA PHE A 488 -4.32 18.62 -12.42
C PHE A 488 -5.36 17.49 -12.40
N ASP A 489 -6.61 17.78 -12.77
CA ASP A 489 -7.66 16.76 -12.91
C ASP A 489 -7.38 15.84 -14.09
N PHE A 490 -6.92 16.42 -15.20
CA PHE A 490 -6.50 15.65 -16.35
C PHE A 490 -5.37 14.65 -16.02
N VAL A 491 -4.27 15.14 -15.42
CA VAL A 491 -3.14 14.29 -15.04
C VAL A 491 -3.57 13.21 -14.03
N SER A 492 -4.41 13.57 -13.06
CA SER A 492 -4.94 12.61 -12.09
C SER A 492 -5.80 11.54 -12.75
N GLY A 493 -6.67 11.90 -13.69
CA GLY A 493 -7.50 10.96 -14.43
C GLY A 493 -6.72 10.01 -15.33
N ILE A 494 -5.64 10.48 -15.97
CA ILE A 494 -4.73 9.61 -16.75
C ILE A 494 -3.99 8.63 -15.83
N ASN A 495 -3.48 9.10 -14.69
CA ASN A 495 -2.81 8.25 -13.72
C ASN A 495 -3.77 7.20 -13.13
N GLU A 496 -5.00 7.58 -12.81
CA GLU A 496 -6.06 6.67 -12.35
C GLU A 496 -6.33 5.57 -13.38
N PHE A 497 -6.40 5.94 -14.66
CA PHE A 497 -6.64 5.01 -15.75
C PHE A 497 -5.47 4.04 -15.96
N ILE A 498 -4.26 4.55 -16.11
CA ILE A 498 -3.07 3.72 -16.38
C ILE A 498 -2.80 2.76 -15.21
N SER A 499 -3.00 3.23 -13.97
CA SER A 499 -2.64 2.47 -12.76
C SER A 499 -3.75 1.51 -12.34
N CYS A 500 -5.01 1.94 -12.38
CA CYS A 500 -6.13 1.24 -11.74
C CYS A 500 -7.22 0.79 -12.73
N GLY A 501 -7.09 1.13 -14.02
CA GLY A 501 -8.10 0.80 -15.03
C GLY A 501 -9.45 1.48 -14.77
N ARG A 502 -9.47 2.67 -14.16
CA ARG A 502 -10.66 3.48 -13.94
C ARG A 502 -10.56 4.80 -14.70
N ALA A 503 -11.68 5.32 -15.18
CA ALA A 503 -11.69 6.52 -16.03
C ALA A 503 -12.50 7.68 -15.44
N ASN A 504 -12.97 7.59 -14.20
CA ASN A 504 -13.98 8.50 -13.65
C ASN A 504 -13.49 9.95 -13.61
N THR A 505 -12.29 10.21 -13.10
CA THR A 505 -11.74 11.56 -13.05
C THR A 505 -11.49 12.13 -14.45
N LEU A 506 -11.09 11.28 -15.41
CA LEU A 506 -10.92 11.68 -16.81
C LEU A 506 -12.27 12.06 -17.47
N MET A 507 -13.36 11.39 -17.12
CA MET A 507 -14.73 11.75 -17.56
C MET A 507 -15.20 13.09 -16.98
N SER A 508 -14.94 13.34 -15.70
CA SER A 508 -15.28 14.63 -15.08
C SER A 508 -14.50 15.77 -15.70
N TYR A 509 -13.22 15.55 -16.02
CA TYR A 509 -12.41 16.49 -16.78
C TYR A 509 -13.03 16.74 -18.17
N SER A 510 -13.38 15.69 -18.92
CA SER A 510 -13.93 15.84 -20.28
C SER A 510 -15.27 16.57 -20.31
N SER A 511 -16.10 16.37 -19.29
CA SER A 511 -17.43 16.99 -19.16
C SER A 511 -17.35 18.48 -18.75
N SER A 512 -16.31 18.85 -18.00
CA SER A 512 -16.09 20.22 -17.51
C SER A 512 -15.25 21.08 -18.46
N HIS A 513 -14.69 20.50 -19.53
CA HIS A 513 -13.85 21.18 -20.50
C HIS A 513 -14.64 21.54 -21.76
N SER A 514 -15.01 22.82 -21.87
CA SER A 514 -15.95 23.33 -22.89
C SER A 514 -15.45 23.32 -24.35
N LYS A 515 -14.18 22.94 -24.58
CA LYS A 515 -13.51 22.99 -25.91
C LYS A 515 -12.84 21.66 -26.31
N MET A 516 -13.38 20.53 -25.89
CA MET A 516 -12.80 19.23 -26.22
C MET A 516 -13.25 18.74 -27.61
N ASP A 517 -12.32 18.22 -28.42
CA ASP A 517 -12.65 17.70 -29.75
C ASP A 517 -13.39 16.35 -29.66
N SER A 518 -14.25 16.09 -30.65
CA SER A 518 -15.02 14.85 -30.81
C SER A 518 -14.15 13.60 -30.81
N SER A 519 -12.95 13.65 -31.43
CA SER A 519 -12.00 12.54 -31.44
C SER A 519 -11.51 12.21 -30.02
N GLU A 520 -11.34 13.22 -29.18
CA GLU A 520 -10.85 13.04 -27.82
C GLU A 520 -11.93 12.46 -26.90
N GLN A 521 -13.18 12.86 -27.10
CA GLN A 521 -14.32 12.25 -26.42
C GLN A 521 -14.47 10.77 -26.80
N ASP A 522 -14.30 10.43 -28.08
CA ASP A 522 -14.29 9.03 -28.54
C ASP A 522 -13.17 8.22 -27.87
N PHE A 523 -11.99 8.82 -27.66
CA PHE A 523 -10.89 8.17 -26.96
C PHE A 523 -11.20 7.88 -25.49
N ILE A 524 -11.72 8.89 -24.79
CA ILE A 524 -12.09 8.80 -23.38
C ILE A 524 -13.20 7.76 -23.19
N ASN A 525 -14.20 7.73 -24.08
CA ASN A 525 -15.26 6.72 -24.04
C ASN A 525 -14.72 5.30 -24.29
N ALA A 526 -13.75 5.13 -25.20
CA ALA A 526 -13.11 3.84 -25.42
C ALA A 526 -12.36 3.35 -24.17
N ILE A 527 -11.64 4.24 -23.50
CA ILE A 527 -10.98 4.02 -22.21
C ILE A 527 -12.01 3.60 -21.15
N GLN A 528 -13.12 4.32 -21.05
CA GLN A 528 -14.18 4.02 -20.09
C GLN A 528 -14.81 2.63 -20.30
N ASN A 529 -15.03 2.23 -21.56
CA ASN A 529 -15.58 0.91 -21.86
C ASN A 529 -14.65 -0.23 -21.41
N VAL A 530 -13.34 -0.07 -21.63
CA VAL A 530 -12.34 -1.02 -21.11
C VAL A 530 -12.39 -1.08 -19.59
N ALA A 531 -12.41 0.09 -18.94
CA ALA A 531 -12.48 0.22 -17.48
C ALA A 531 -13.72 -0.48 -16.89
N ASN A 532 -14.89 -0.24 -17.47
CA ASN A 532 -16.15 -0.86 -17.04
C ASN A 532 -16.13 -2.39 -17.23
N GLY A 533 -15.59 -2.85 -18.36
CA GLY A 533 -15.42 -4.28 -18.63
C GLY A 533 -14.57 -4.99 -17.56
N ILE A 534 -13.47 -4.37 -17.14
CA ILE A 534 -12.60 -4.87 -16.07
C ILE A 534 -13.35 -4.88 -14.73
N GLN A 535 -13.98 -3.76 -14.37
CA GLN A 535 -14.66 -3.60 -13.08
C GLN A 535 -15.81 -4.60 -12.89
N TRP A 536 -16.59 -4.85 -13.93
CA TRP A 536 -17.71 -5.80 -13.89
C TRP A 536 -17.27 -7.25 -14.13
N CYS A 537 -15.98 -7.49 -14.38
CA CYS A 537 -15.46 -8.77 -14.86
C CYS A 537 -16.24 -9.29 -16.09
N CYS A 538 -16.60 -8.38 -16.99
CA CYS A 538 -17.49 -8.62 -18.13
C CYS A 538 -16.68 -8.72 -19.42
N ILE A 539 -16.48 -9.95 -19.91
CA ILE A 539 -15.67 -10.20 -21.12
C ILE A 539 -16.20 -9.44 -22.35
N PRO A 540 -17.51 -9.47 -22.70
CA PRO A 540 -17.98 -8.75 -23.88
C PRO A 540 -17.72 -7.24 -23.83
N GLU A 541 -17.90 -6.61 -22.66
CA GLU A 541 -17.63 -5.16 -22.49
C GLU A 541 -16.13 -4.88 -22.59
N PHE A 542 -15.29 -5.72 -21.99
CA PHE A 542 -13.84 -5.61 -22.07
C PHE A 542 -13.34 -5.74 -23.53
N GLU A 543 -13.75 -6.78 -24.25
CA GLU A 543 -13.39 -7.02 -25.65
C GLU A 543 -13.89 -5.88 -26.56
N ASN A 544 -15.11 -5.37 -26.32
CA ASN A 544 -15.66 -4.24 -27.07
C ASN A 544 -14.89 -2.94 -26.80
N GLY A 545 -14.51 -2.70 -25.54
CA GLY A 545 -13.63 -1.60 -25.17
C GLY A 545 -12.29 -1.65 -25.88
N LEU A 546 -11.62 -2.81 -25.88
CA LEU A 546 -10.35 -3.00 -26.59
C LEU A 546 -10.48 -2.75 -28.08
N LYS A 547 -11.57 -3.21 -28.70
CA LYS A 547 -11.85 -2.97 -30.12
C LYS A 547 -12.07 -1.49 -30.44
N ASN A 548 -12.76 -0.76 -29.57
CA ASN A 548 -12.92 0.69 -29.72
C ASN A 548 -11.56 1.40 -29.65
N LEU A 549 -10.72 0.98 -28.70
CA LEU A 549 -9.38 1.53 -28.52
C LEU A 549 -8.48 1.24 -29.75
N GLN A 550 -8.51 0.02 -30.29
CA GLN A 550 -7.83 -0.32 -31.56
C GLN A 550 -8.31 0.53 -32.73
N THR A 551 -9.63 0.71 -32.84
CA THR A 551 -10.24 1.49 -33.93
C THR A 551 -9.77 2.94 -33.86
N PHE A 552 -9.71 3.51 -32.65
CA PHE A 552 -9.19 4.85 -32.41
C PHE A 552 -7.72 4.99 -32.85
N PHE A 553 -6.84 4.10 -32.37
CA PHE A 553 -5.41 4.15 -32.74
C PHE A 553 -5.16 3.88 -34.23
N SER A 554 -6.00 3.06 -34.87
CA SER A 554 -5.91 2.77 -36.31
C SER A 554 -6.35 3.94 -37.19
N LYS A 555 -7.41 4.67 -36.79
CA LYS A 555 -7.90 5.85 -37.51
C LYS A 555 -6.92 7.03 -37.39
N ASN A 556 -6.38 7.26 -36.21
CA ASN A 556 -5.47 8.39 -35.95
C ASN A 556 -4.05 8.21 -36.52
N ALA A 557 -3.62 6.98 -36.82
CA ALA A 557 -2.39 6.74 -37.57
C ALA A 557 -2.42 7.27 -39.02
N ARG A 558 -3.61 7.59 -39.56
CA ARG A 558 -3.81 8.04 -40.95
C ARG A 558 -4.07 9.54 -41.08
N ALA A 559 -4.24 10.27 -39.98
CA ALA A 559 -4.46 11.71 -40.01
C ALA A 559 -3.12 12.44 -40.17
N LYS A 560 -2.98 13.26 -41.23
CA LYS A 560 -1.88 14.23 -41.31
C LYS A 560 -2.18 15.33 -40.30
N THR A 561 -1.30 15.49 -39.30
CA THR A 561 -1.37 16.56 -38.30
C THR A 561 -1.24 17.92 -39.00
N THR A 562 -2.36 18.59 -39.26
CA THR A 562 -2.37 19.93 -39.86
C THR A 562 -2.92 21.03 -38.97
N ASP A 563 -3.26 20.78 -37.70
CA ASP A 563 -3.60 21.85 -36.77
C ASP A 563 -2.87 21.72 -35.43
N ILE A 564 -2.19 22.80 -35.04
CA ILE A 564 -1.44 22.96 -33.79
C ILE A 564 -2.42 23.36 -32.70
N ASN A 565 -3.38 22.49 -32.39
CA ASN A 565 -4.04 22.45 -31.09
C ASN A 565 -3.62 21.14 -30.44
N THR A 566 -2.45 21.15 -29.80
CA THR A 566 -1.88 19.99 -29.13
C THR A 566 -2.64 19.77 -27.83
N SER A 567 -3.67 18.94 -27.87
CA SER A 567 -4.30 18.45 -26.66
C SER A 567 -3.28 17.76 -25.75
N TYR A 568 -3.43 17.91 -24.44
CA TYR A 568 -2.68 17.13 -23.45
C TYR A 568 -2.83 15.61 -23.66
N LEU A 569 -3.94 15.14 -24.24
CA LEU A 569 -4.14 13.72 -24.56
C LEU A 569 -3.13 13.20 -25.58
N GLU A 570 -2.63 14.03 -26.51
CA GLU A 570 -1.63 13.59 -27.49
C GLU A 570 -0.35 13.12 -26.83
N ILE A 571 0.04 13.72 -25.70
CA ILE A 571 1.23 13.34 -24.92
C ILE A 571 1.10 11.88 -24.46
N TYR A 572 -0.07 11.53 -23.92
CA TYR A 572 -0.30 10.23 -23.29
C TYR A 572 -0.78 9.14 -24.23
N LYS A 573 -1.18 9.45 -25.47
CA LYS A 573 -1.52 8.43 -26.48
C LYS A 573 -0.38 7.44 -26.69
N THR A 574 0.87 7.91 -26.70
CA THR A 574 2.04 7.03 -26.84
C THR A 574 2.22 6.13 -25.63
N ASP A 575 2.04 6.66 -24.43
CA ASP A 575 2.16 5.90 -23.19
C ASP A 575 1.06 4.85 -23.04
N ILE A 576 -0.20 5.21 -23.34
CA ILE A 576 -1.33 4.27 -23.35
C ILE A 576 -1.10 3.19 -24.40
N LYS A 577 -0.62 3.55 -25.60
CA LYS A 577 -0.27 2.58 -26.63
C LYS A 577 0.85 1.63 -26.19
N LYS A 578 1.86 2.15 -25.48
CA LYS A 578 2.97 1.35 -24.92
C LYS A 578 2.49 0.44 -23.80
N ASP A 579 1.59 0.90 -22.95
CA ASP A 579 1.06 0.16 -21.80
C ASP A 579 0.12 -0.99 -22.22
N TYR A 580 -0.79 -0.72 -23.16
CA TYR A 580 -1.68 -1.74 -23.72
C TYR A 580 -0.98 -2.65 -24.73
N LYS A 581 0.25 -2.31 -25.15
CA LYS A 581 1.10 -3.15 -26.01
C LYS A 581 0.36 -3.66 -27.26
N LYS A 582 0.20 -4.98 -27.37
CA LYS A 582 -0.49 -5.63 -28.49
C LYS A 582 -2.00 -5.44 -28.47
N LEU A 583 -2.61 -5.16 -27.31
CA LEU A 583 -4.07 -5.08 -27.17
C LEU A 583 -4.70 -3.97 -28.03
N VAL A 584 -3.96 -2.91 -28.31
CA VAL A 584 -4.36 -1.81 -29.21
C VAL A 584 -3.98 -2.04 -30.68
N THR A 585 -3.47 -3.22 -30.99
CA THR A 585 -3.15 -3.69 -32.36
C THR A 585 -3.79 -5.06 -32.58
N GLN A 586 -3.09 -6.01 -33.22
CA GLN A 586 -3.53 -7.39 -33.29
C GLN A 586 -3.08 -8.14 -32.03
N HIS A 587 -4.01 -8.81 -31.37
CA HIS A 587 -3.76 -9.60 -30.16
C HIS A 587 -4.66 -10.83 -30.13
N ASN A 588 -4.37 -11.74 -29.21
CA ASN A 588 -5.23 -12.87 -28.86
C ASN A 588 -5.50 -12.90 -27.34
N VAL A 589 -6.27 -13.90 -26.91
CA VAL A 589 -6.68 -14.08 -25.52
C VAL A 589 -5.48 -14.22 -24.57
N ALA A 590 -4.36 -14.81 -25.01
CA ALA A 590 -3.17 -14.93 -24.16
C ALA A 590 -2.55 -13.56 -23.87
N ASP A 591 -2.54 -12.65 -24.84
CA ASP A 591 -2.08 -11.27 -24.64
C ASP A 591 -3.00 -10.52 -23.64
N GLU A 592 -4.32 -10.75 -23.70
CA GLU A 592 -5.29 -10.18 -22.75
C GLU A 592 -5.05 -10.67 -21.32
N ILE A 593 -4.87 -11.99 -21.14
CA ILE A 593 -4.60 -12.59 -19.83
C ILE A 593 -3.25 -12.09 -19.28
N ALA A 594 -2.22 -12.01 -20.11
CA ALA A 594 -0.90 -11.51 -19.72
C ALA A 594 -1.00 -10.06 -19.21
N TRP A 595 -1.72 -9.20 -19.95
CA TRP A 595 -1.92 -7.80 -19.56
C TRP A 595 -2.74 -7.69 -18.26
N CYS A 596 -3.84 -8.43 -18.12
CA CYS A 596 -4.64 -8.44 -16.90
C CYS A 596 -3.80 -8.86 -15.68
N ARG A 597 -2.93 -9.87 -15.84
CA ARG A 597 -2.03 -10.32 -14.77
C ARG A 597 -0.99 -9.25 -14.42
N GLU A 598 -0.35 -8.63 -15.41
CA GLU A 598 0.63 -7.55 -15.20
C GLU A 598 0.01 -6.34 -14.47
N LYS A 599 -1.27 -6.07 -14.73
CA LYS A 599 -2.04 -5.00 -14.09
C LYS A 599 -2.66 -5.37 -12.74
N GLY A 600 -2.59 -6.63 -12.32
CA GLY A 600 -3.24 -7.09 -11.09
C GLY A 600 -4.76 -7.31 -11.19
N PHE A 601 -5.33 -7.31 -12.40
CA PHE A 601 -6.74 -7.63 -12.66
C PHE A 601 -6.99 -9.15 -12.65
N TYR A 602 -6.67 -9.81 -11.53
CA TYR A 602 -6.66 -11.27 -11.43
C TYR A 602 -8.04 -11.90 -11.67
N GLN A 603 -9.13 -11.27 -11.21
CA GLN A 603 -10.47 -11.79 -11.44
C GLN A 603 -10.87 -11.74 -12.93
N GLN A 604 -10.47 -10.68 -13.64
CA GLN A 604 -10.64 -10.59 -15.09
C GLN A 604 -9.77 -11.65 -15.81
N ALA A 605 -8.52 -11.83 -15.40
CA ALA A 605 -7.61 -12.85 -15.95
C ALA A 605 -8.18 -14.27 -15.78
N LEU A 606 -8.67 -14.60 -14.58
CA LEU A 606 -9.31 -15.89 -14.29
C LEU A 606 -10.58 -16.10 -15.13
N THR A 607 -11.37 -15.05 -15.33
CA THR A 607 -12.60 -15.09 -16.13
C THR A 607 -12.28 -15.29 -17.62
N LEU A 608 -11.24 -14.63 -18.15
CA LEU A 608 -10.73 -14.87 -19.51
C LEU A 608 -10.20 -16.30 -19.67
N ILE A 609 -9.45 -16.83 -18.70
CA ILE A 609 -8.98 -18.21 -18.71
C ILE A 609 -10.16 -19.17 -18.87
N GLU A 610 -11.17 -19.04 -18.01
CA GLU A 610 -12.33 -19.93 -17.96
C GLU A 610 -13.18 -19.89 -19.23
N SER A 611 -13.33 -18.71 -19.84
CA SER A 611 -14.30 -18.48 -20.90
C SER A 611 -13.71 -18.41 -22.32
N ARG A 612 -12.40 -18.22 -22.47
CA ARG A 612 -11.78 -17.89 -23.77
C ARG A 612 -10.56 -18.73 -24.16
N VAL A 613 -9.85 -19.36 -23.22
CA VAL A 613 -8.66 -20.16 -23.58
C VAL A 613 -9.02 -21.35 -24.48
N SER A 614 -10.22 -21.91 -24.37
CA SER A 614 -10.66 -22.97 -25.28
C SER A 614 -10.60 -22.53 -26.75
N LEU A 615 -11.03 -21.30 -27.05
CA LEU A 615 -11.03 -20.73 -28.41
C LEU A 615 -9.59 -20.53 -28.90
N LEU A 616 -8.71 -20.03 -28.02
CA LEU A 616 -7.29 -19.89 -28.33
C LEU A 616 -6.66 -21.23 -28.75
N LEU A 617 -6.92 -22.29 -27.98
CA LEU A 617 -6.33 -23.62 -28.24
C LEU A 617 -6.94 -24.32 -29.46
N ILE A 618 -8.22 -24.06 -29.77
CA ILE A 618 -8.97 -24.75 -30.83
C ILE A 618 -8.95 -23.99 -32.17
N GLU A 619 -9.30 -22.70 -32.15
CA GLU A 619 -9.46 -21.88 -33.36
C GLU A 619 -8.14 -21.22 -33.78
N ASP A 620 -7.47 -20.53 -32.85
CA ASP A 620 -6.29 -19.71 -33.15
C ASP A 620 -5.03 -20.56 -33.34
N TRP A 621 -4.69 -21.34 -32.32
CA TRP A 621 -3.46 -22.15 -32.30
C TRP A 621 -3.67 -23.55 -32.88
N LYS A 622 -4.91 -24.05 -32.93
CA LYS A 622 -5.26 -25.36 -33.51
C LYS A 622 -4.46 -26.54 -32.93
N VAL A 623 -4.03 -26.39 -31.68
CA VAL A 623 -3.36 -27.44 -30.90
C VAL A 623 -4.35 -28.47 -30.38
N LEU A 624 -5.61 -28.06 -30.24
CA LEU A 624 -6.78 -28.92 -30.05
C LEU A 624 -7.72 -28.73 -31.25
N LYS A 625 -8.55 -29.74 -31.55
CA LYS A 625 -9.57 -29.67 -32.60
C LYS A 625 -10.84 -30.33 -32.15
N ILE A 626 -12.00 -29.81 -32.55
CA ILE A 626 -13.26 -30.54 -32.37
C ILE A 626 -13.30 -31.71 -33.35
N ASN A 627 -13.71 -32.88 -32.87
CA ASN A 627 -13.80 -34.07 -33.69
C ASN A 627 -14.82 -33.86 -34.84
N PRO A 628 -14.45 -34.15 -36.10
CA PRO A 628 -15.34 -33.97 -37.25
C PRO A 628 -16.67 -34.73 -37.19
N SER A 629 -16.78 -35.73 -36.31
CA SER A 629 -18.05 -36.42 -36.03
C SER A 629 -19.14 -35.49 -35.49
N TYR A 630 -18.77 -34.39 -34.85
CA TYR A 630 -19.70 -33.36 -34.35
C TYR A 630 -19.92 -32.29 -35.42
N THR A 631 -21.16 -32.21 -35.92
CA THR A 631 -21.50 -31.27 -37.00
C THR A 631 -21.60 -29.83 -36.48
N PRO A 632 -20.92 -28.84 -37.10
CA PRO A 632 -21.02 -27.44 -36.71
C PRO A 632 -22.39 -26.84 -37.08
N VAL A 633 -22.91 -26.00 -36.21
CA VAL A 633 -24.18 -25.26 -36.32
C VAL A 633 -23.90 -23.81 -35.94
N ARG A 634 -24.16 -22.87 -36.86
CA ARG A 634 -23.99 -21.43 -36.57
C ARG A 634 -25.17 -20.89 -35.77
N LYS A 635 -24.87 -20.22 -34.65
CA LYS A 635 -25.86 -19.49 -33.84
C LYS A 635 -25.39 -18.04 -33.66
N GLY A 636 -25.85 -17.17 -34.56
CA GLY A 636 -25.34 -15.79 -34.63
C GLY A 636 -23.87 -15.75 -35.07
N LYS A 637 -23.01 -15.13 -34.25
CA LYS A 637 -21.54 -15.09 -34.47
C LYS A 637 -20.80 -16.30 -33.90
N THR A 638 -21.46 -17.17 -33.15
CA THR A 638 -20.82 -18.29 -32.44
C THR A 638 -21.04 -19.60 -33.21
N THR A 639 -19.97 -20.39 -33.37
CA THR A 639 -20.05 -21.76 -33.86
C THR A 639 -20.36 -22.69 -32.68
N CYS A 640 -21.41 -23.49 -32.82
CA CYS A 640 -21.75 -24.54 -31.87
C CYS A 640 -21.74 -25.89 -32.58
N TYR A 641 -21.87 -26.99 -31.85
CA TYR A 641 -21.76 -28.34 -32.37
C TYR A 641 -22.97 -29.17 -31.96
N LYS A 642 -23.56 -29.85 -32.94
CA LYS A 642 -24.70 -30.73 -32.70
C LYS A 642 -24.24 -31.97 -31.94
N VAL A 643 -24.79 -32.16 -30.74
CA VAL A 643 -24.55 -33.36 -29.92
C VAL A 643 -25.62 -34.43 -30.19
N SER A 644 -26.89 -34.03 -30.24
CA SER A 644 -28.02 -34.89 -30.64
C SER A 644 -29.21 -34.04 -31.07
N GLU A 645 -30.29 -34.67 -31.54
CA GLU A 645 -31.53 -33.95 -31.86
C GLU A 645 -32.25 -33.42 -30.61
N GLU A 646 -32.12 -34.10 -29.47
CA GLU A 646 -32.88 -33.83 -28.25
C GLU A 646 -32.33 -32.65 -27.43
N PHE A 647 -31.05 -32.35 -27.60
CA PHE A 647 -30.33 -31.34 -26.80
C PHE A 647 -29.95 -30.11 -27.62
N ALA A 648 -29.79 -28.98 -26.94
CA ALA A 648 -29.19 -27.79 -27.53
C ALA A 648 -27.74 -28.09 -28.02
N PRO A 649 -27.25 -27.40 -29.07
CA PRO A 649 -25.86 -27.51 -29.49
C PRO A 649 -24.89 -27.12 -28.36
N ALA A 650 -23.74 -27.79 -28.30
CA ALA A 650 -22.65 -27.48 -27.38
C ALA A 650 -21.68 -26.47 -28.00
N THR A 651 -21.09 -25.60 -27.20
CA THR A 651 -20.01 -24.70 -27.63
C THR A 651 -18.65 -25.41 -27.58
N GLU A 652 -17.63 -24.81 -28.19
CA GLU A 652 -16.25 -25.30 -28.05
C GLU A 652 -15.79 -25.30 -26.58
N ASN A 653 -16.17 -24.27 -25.82
CA ASN A 653 -15.85 -24.20 -24.40
C ASN A 653 -16.56 -25.31 -23.60
N ASP A 654 -17.77 -25.73 -23.99
CA ASP A 654 -18.45 -26.86 -23.36
C ASP A 654 -17.67 -28.17 -23.56
N PHE A 655 -17.23 -28.45 -24.80
CA PHE A 655 -16.41 -29.63 -25.10
C PHE A 655 -15.05 -29.59 -24.39
N PHE A 656 -14.39 -28.43 -24.36
CA PHE A 656 -13.14 -28.25 -23.65
C PHE A 656 -13.29 -28.48 -22.15
N ASN A 657 -14.31 -27.89 -21.52
CA ASN A 657 -14.58 -28.11 -20.10
C ASN A 657 -14.95 -29.56 -19.79
N ALA A 658 -15.70 -30.25 -20.66
CA ALA A 658 -16.04 -31.65 -20.48
C ALA A 658 -14.79 -32.54 -20.49
N PHE A 659 -13.83 -32.25 -21.37
CA PHE A 659 -12.53 -32.91 -21.42
C PHE A 659 -11.69 -32.62 -20.15
N VAL A 660 -11.53 -31.34 -19.79
CA VAL A 660 -10.77 -30.89 -18.60
C VAL A 660 -11.32 -31.52 -17.32
N TYR A 661 -12.64 -31.50 -17.13
CA TYR A 661 -13.28 -32.07 -15.95
C TYR A 661 -12.98 -33.57 -15.84
N ARG A 662 -13.06 -34.30 -16.96
CA ARG A 662 -12.84 -35.75 -16.94
C ARG A 662 -11.41 -36.12 -16.56
N ILE A 663 -10.41 -35.36 -17.03
CA ILE A 663 -9.00 -35.53 -16.62
C ILE A 663 -8.88 -35.52 -15.10
N THR A 664 -9.51 -34.55 -14.44
CA THR A 664 -9.42 -34.46 -12.98
C THR A 664 -10.13 -35.62 -12.28
N THR A 665 -11.30 -36.04 -12.75
CA THR A 665 -12.05 -37.14 -12.13
C THR A 665 -11.39 -38.52 -12.30
N ASP A 666 -10.74 -38.79 -13.44
CA ASP A 666 -10.12 -40.10 -13.71
C ASP A 666 -8.88 -40.34 -12.85
N ILE A 667 -8.24 -39.27 -12.35
CA ILE A 667 -7.05 -39.34 -11.51
C ILE A 667 -7.42 -39.42 -10.02
N VAL A 668 -8.46 -38.68 -9.59
CA VAL A 668 -8.94 -38.64 -8.20
C VAL A 668 -9.94 -39.77 -7.96
N ARG A 669 -9.48 -41.04 -7.98
CA ARG A 669 -10.34 -42.18 -7.59
C ARG A 669 -10.54 -42.18 -6.06
N ASN A 670 -11.73 -41.76 -5.62
CA ASN A 670 -12.38 -41.86 -4.28
C ASN A 670 -12.56 -40.55 -3.48
N ASP A 671 -13.84 -40.15 -3.34
CA ASP A 671 -14.51 -39.46 -2.21
C ASP A 671 -14.06 -38.08 -1.69
N THR A 672 -13.41 -37.24 -2.49
CA THR A 672 -13.32 -35.80 -2.19
C THR A 672 -13.55 -34.92 -3.43
N THR A 673 -14.73 -34.30 -3.51
CA THR A 673 -15.08 -33.04 -4.21
C THR A 673 -14.42 -32.67 -5.56
N GLY A 674 -13.99 -33.62 -6.40
CA GLY A 674 -13.63 -33.36 -7.81
C GLY A 674 -12.50 -32.35 -8.07
N LEU A 675 -11.67 -32.06 -7.06
CA LEU A 675 -10.59 -31.07 -7.09
C LEU A 675 -9.24 -31.77 -7.07
N PHE A 676 -8.42 -31.57 -8.11
CA PHE A 676 -7.08 -32.14 -8.20
C PHE A 676 -6.12 -31.48 -7.19
N LEU A 677 -6.17 -30.15 -7.10
CA LEU A 677 -5.47 -29.35 -6.11
C LEU A 677 -6.48 -28.88 -5.08
N THR A 678 -6.40 -29.42 -3.86
CA THR A 678 -7.18 -28.89 -2.75
C THR A 678 -6.71 -27.48 -2.43
N ARG A 679 -7.60 -26.63 -1.94
CA ARG A 679 -7.27 -25.24 -1.58
C ARG A 679 -6.05 -25.11 -0.64
N PRO A 680 -5.90 -25.92 0.44
CA PRO A 680 -4.70 -25.87 1.27
C PRO A 680 -3.43 -26.16 0.48
N LYS A 681 -3.45 -27.17 -0.40
CA LYS A 681 -2.31 -27.52 -1.25
C LYS A 681 -2.00 -26.39 -2.23
N PHE A 682 -3.00 -25.83 -2.91
CA PHE A 682 -2.83 -24.71 -3.82
C PHE A 682 -2.18 -23.49 -3.12
N ASN A 683 -2.65 -23.15 -1.93
CA ASN A 683 -2.12 -22.03 -1.13
C ASN A 683 -0.69 -22.25 -0.60
N GLN A 684 -0.18 -23.48 -0.65
CA GLN A 684 1.16 -23.85 -0.17
C GLN A 684 2.17 -24.06 -1.31
N LEU A 685 1.73 -24.09 -2.57
CA LEU A 685 2.63 -24.29 -3.70
C LEU A 685 3.61 -23.12 -3.82
N THR A 686 4.89 -23.45 -3.94
CA THR A 686 6.01 -22.53 -4.13
C THR A 686 6.45 -22.46 -5.59
N GLU A 687 7.35 -21.54 -5.95
CA GLU A 687 7.99 -21.54 -7.28
C GLU A 687 8.67 -22.87 -7.60
N GLN A 688 9.31 -23.50 -6.61
CA GLN A 688 9.97 -24.78 -6.81
C GLN A 688 8.96 -25.88 -7.14
N ASP A 689 7.81 -25.89 -6.46
CA ASP A 689 6.74 -26.84 -6.73
C ASP A 689 6.20 -26.66 -8.14
N TYR A 690 5.95 -25.43 -8.59
CA TYR A 690 5.48 -25.19 -9.97
C TYR A 690 6.55 -25.51 -11.03
N THR A 691 7.83 -25.28 -10.74
CA THR A 691 8.92 -25.65 -11.65
C THR A 691 9.02 -27.18 -11.82
N HIS A 692 8.66 -27.92 -10.78
CA HIS A 692 8.58 -29.38 -10.78
C HIS A 692 7.15 -29.88 -10.57
N PHE A 693 6.17 -29.22 -11.23
CA PHE A 693 4.74 -29.35 -10.91
C PHE A 693 4.24 -30.78 -10.85
N LEU A 694 4.53 -31.58 -11.88
CA LEU A 694 4.10 -32.98 -11.88
C LEU A 694 4.70 -33.77 -10.72
N ASN A 695 5.98 -33.57 -10.39
CA ASN A 695 6.62 -34.24 -9.27
C ASN A 695 6.00 -33.81 -7.92
N ALA A 696 5.69 -32.53 -7.74
CA ALA A 696 5.00 -32.01 -6.56
C ALA A 696 3.57 -32.56 -6.41
N LEU A 697 2.98 -33.04 -7.51
CA LEU A 697 1.67 -33.67 -7.53
C LEU A 697 1.74 -35.20 -7.40
N GLN A 698 2.89 -35.83 -7.64
CA GLN A 698 3.04 -37.27 -7.70
C GLN A 698 2.72 -37.94 -6.37
N THR A 699 1.86 -38.96 -6.39
CA THR A 699 1.55 -39.80 -5.23
C THR A 699 1.62 -41.27 -5.63
N THR A 700 2.82 -41.86 -5.68
CA THR A 700 3.00 -43.27 -6.04
C THR A 700 2.44 -44.18 -4.91
N PRO A 701 1.57 -45.18 -5.18
CA PRO A 701 1.19 -45.75 -6.48
C PRO A 701 -0.10 -45.19 -7.11
N ARG A 702 -0.75 -44.17 -6.52
CA ARG A 702 -2.08 -43.67 -6.91
C ARG A 702 -2.06 -42.73 -8.14
N PHE A 703 -0.98 -41.98 -8.35
CA PHE A 703 -0.83 -41.04 -9.47
C PHE A 703 0.61 -41.05 -10.01
N SER A 704 0.77 -41.50 -11.26
CA SER A 704 2.06 -41.58 -11.95
C SER A 704 2.18 -40.46 -12.98
N THR A 705 3.35 -39.83 -13.04
CA THR A 705 3.63 -38.68 -13.92
C THR A 705 4.52 -39.07 -15.10
N SER A 706 4.73 -40.36 -15.34
CA SER A 706 5.45 -40.82 -16.52
C SER A 706 4.72 -40.42 -17.82
N PRO A 707 5.42 -40.11 -18.92
CA PRO A 707 4.78 -39.75 -20.19
C PRO A 707 3.74 -40.76 -20.68
N ALA A 708 3.98 -42.07 -20.49
CA ALA A 708 3.03 -43.12 -20.84
C ALA A 708 1.75 -43.06 -19.98
N ALA A 709 1.86 -42.76 -18.69
CA ALA A 709 0.71 -42.57 -17.81
C ALA A 709 -0.10 -41.33 -18.20
N ILE A 710 0.57 -40.21 -18.47
CA ILE A 710 -0.06 -38.96 -18.94
C ILE A 710 -0.86 -39.19 -20.22
N ASN A 711 -0.27 -39.84 -21.22
CA ASN A 711 -0.96 -40.17 -22.47
C ASN A 711 -2.20 -41.06 -22.22
N ASN A 712 -2.12 -41.99 -21.27
CA ASN A 712 -3.27 -42.81 -20.88
C ASN A 712 -4.36 -42.00 -20.19
N TYR A 713 -4.01 -41.04 -19.31
CA TYR A 713 -5.00 -40.15 -18.69
C TYR A 713 -5.72 -39.30 -19.73
N LEU A 714 -4.98 -38.67 -20.65
CA LEU A 714 -5.57 -37.86 -21.73
C LEU A 714 -6.51 -38.68 -22.61
N LYS A 715 -6.10 -39.88 -23.03
CA LYS A 715 -6.94 -40.79 -23.83
C LYS A 715 -8.17 -41.27 -23.08
N ASN A 716 -8.04 -41.60 -21.79
CA ASN A 716 -9.18 -42.07 -20.99
C ASN A 716 -10.19 -40.95 -20.74
N ALA A 717 -9.74 -39.72 -20.52
CA ALA A 717 -10.60 -38.57 -20.32
C ALA A 717 -11.52 -38.28 -21.53
N LEU A 718 -11.08 -38.64 -22.74
CA LEU A 718 -11.87 -38.50 -23.96
C LEU A 718 -12.90 -39.62 -24.19
N LYS A 719 -12.87 -40.73 -23.43
CA LYS A 719 -13.84 -41.83 -23.61
C LYS A 719 -15.24 -41.49 -23.09
N HIS A 720 -15.32 -40.77 -21.97
CA HIS A 720 -16.58 -40.48 -21.28
C HIS A 720 -16.72 -39.02 -20.78
N PRO A 721 -16.35 -37.98 -21.54
CA PRO A 721 -16.58 -36.59 -21.14
C PRO A 721 -18.07 -36.25 -21.21
N THR A 722 -18.55 -35.40 -20.30
CA THR A 722 -19.96 -35.03 -20.23
C THR A 722 -20.17 -33.52 -20.25
N VAL A 723 -21.13 -33.05 -21.04
CA VAL A 723 -21.57 -31.64 -21.11
C VAL A 723 -22.97 -31.47 -20.53
N SER A 724 -23.21 -30.36 -19.81
CA SER A 724 -24.55 -30.02 -19.33
C SER A 724 -25.30 -29.21 -20.40
N LEU A 725 -26.34 -29.79 -21.00
CA LEU A 725 -27.08 -29.17 -22.10
C LEU A 725 -28.59 -29.10 -21.80
N LYS A 726 -29.24 -28.03 -22.25
CA LYS A 726 -30.68 -27.87 -22.12
C LYS A 726 -31.41 -28.82 -23.08
N SER A 727 -32.31 -29.63 -22.53
CA SER A 727 -33.25 -30.46 -23.30
C SER A 727 -34.24 -29.56 -24.06
N LYS A 728 -34.42 -29.81 -25.35
CA LYS A 728 -35.39 -29.08 -26.18
C LYS A 728 -36.83 -29.40 -25.79
N THR A 729 -37.09 -30.60 -25.29
CA THR A 729 -38.44 -31.07 -24.94
C THR A 729 -38.82 -30.76 -23.50
N GLN A 730 -37.90 -30.95 -22.55
CA GLN A 730 -38.19 -30.83 -21.11
C GLN A 730 -37.78 -29.49 -20.50
N GLN A 731 -37.10 -28.62 -21.27
CA GLN A 731 -36.55 -27.33 -20.81
C GLN A 731 -35.62 -27.38 -19.58
N ALA A 732 -35.16 -28.57 -19.18
CA ALA A 732 -34.21 -28.78 -18.08
C ALA A 732 -32.79 -29.09 -18.61
N PHE A 733 -31.76 -28.78 -17.82
CA PHE A 733 -30.38 -29.16 -18.12
C PHE A 733 -30.13 -30.63 -17.76
N ARG A 734 -29.44 -31.37 -18.63
CA ARG A 734 -29.00 -32.74 -18.39
C ARG A 734 -27.54 -32.93 -18.83
N TYR A 735 -26.84 -33.82 -18.14
CA TYR A 735 -25.50 -34.24 -18.55
C TYR A 735 -25.59 -35.23 -19.72
N VAL A 736 -24.89 -34.92 -20.80
CA VAL A 736 -24.85 -35.70 -22.04
C VAL A 736 -23.41 -36.14 -22.31
N ASN A 737 -23.22 -37.43 -22.58
CA ASN A 737 -21.91 -37.97 -22.93
C ASN A 737 -21.50 -37.54 -24.34
N VAL A 738 -20.27 -37.06 -24.50
CA VAL A 738 -19.72 -36.54 -25.76
C VAL A 738 -18.36 -37.20 -26.07
N PRO A 739 -18.33 -38.52 -26.32
CA PRO A 739 -17.09 -39.25 -26.50
C PRO A 739 -16.25 -38.67 -27.64
N GLU A 740 -14.94 -38.64 -27.43
CA GLU A 740 -13.93 -38.18 -28.38
C GLU A 740 -14.22 -36.78 -28.94
N CYS A 741 -14.85 -35.89 -28.17
CA CYS A 741 -15.22 -34.55 -28.64
C CYS A 741 -14.02 -33.66 -29.04
N ILE A 742 -12.84 -33.95 -28.51
CA ILE A 742 -11.59 -33.23 -28.79
C ILE A 742 -10.53 -34.19 -29.34
N ILE A 743 -9.81 -33.71 -30.35
CA ILE A 743 -8.59 -34.31 -30.90
C ILE A 743 -7.41 -33.45 -30.45
N ILE A 744 -6.41 -34.09 -29.86
CA ILE A 744 -5.15 -33.46 -29.43
C ILE A 744 -4.16 -33.55 -30.59
N SER A 745 -3.49 -32.45 -30.95
CA SER A 745 -2.45 -32.48 -31.98
C SER A 745 -1.25 -33.33 -31.55
N ASP A 746 -0.67 -34.11 -32.46
CA ASP A 746 0.57 -34.86 -32.19
C ASP A 746 1.80 -33.95 -32.04
N SER A 747 1.70 -32.69 -32.47
CA SER A 747 2.80 -31.73 -32.49
C SER A 747 3.08 -31.03 -31.15
N ILE A 748 2.27 -31.28 -30.11
CA ILE A 748 2.41 -30.60 -28.82
C ILE A 748 3.00 -31.53 -27.76
N ASP A 749 3.71 -30.94 -26.80
CA ASP A 749 4.12 -31.66 -25.62
C ASP A 749 2.90 -31.97 -24.74
N GLN A 750 2.48 -33.24 -24.76
CA GLN A 750 1.35 -33.74 -23.97
C GLN A 750 1.58 -33.59 -22.46
N THR A 751 2.84 -33.54 -22.01
CA THR A 751 3.21 -33.29 -20.61
C THR A 751 2.90 -31.87 -20.21
N VAL A 752 3.22 -30.88 -21.06
CA VAL A 752 2.92 -29.46 -20.81
C VAL A 752 1.42 -29.21 -20.90
N LEU A 753 0.75 -29.76 -21.93
CA LEU A 753 -0.71 -29.68 -22.03
C LEU A 753 -1.38 -30.23 -20.77
N PHE A 754 -0.94 -31.39 -20.28
CA PHE A 754 -1.52 -32.01 -19.10
C PHE A 754 -1.39 -31.14 -17.84
N GLN A 755 -0.23 -30.51 -17.62
CA GLN A 755 -0.02 -29.54 -16.53
C GLN A 755 -0.97 -28.35 -16.64
N LEU A 756 -1.08 -27.79 -17.85
CA LEU A 756 -1.98 -26.68 -18.15
C LEU A 756 -3.43 -27.03 -17.82
N LEU A 757 -3.92 -28.22 -18.19
CA LEU A 757 -5.30 -28.64 -17.96
C LEU A 757 -5.61 -28.85 -16.47
N ILE A 758 -4.67 -29.41 -15.69
CA ILE A 758 -4.81 -29.54 -14.23
C ILE A 758 -4.94 -28.16 -13.59
N LEU A 759 -4.06 -27.23 -13.95
CA LEU A 759 -4.06 -25.89 -13.39
C LEU A 759 -5.28 -25.09 -13.87
N HIS A 760 -5.69 -25.27 -15.13
CA HIS A 760 -6.90 -24.66 -15.69
C HIS A 760 -8.13 -24.97 -14.84
N LYS A 761 -8.36 -26.25 -14.53
CA LYS A 761 -9.51 -26.65 -13.68
C LYS A 761 -9.43 -26.00 -12.31
N THR A 762 -8.24 -25.98 -11.72
CA THR A 762 -8.01 -25.37 -10.40
C THR A 762 -8.31 -23.87 -10.42
N LEU A 763 -7.82 -23.13 -11.43
CA LEU A 763 -8.08 -21.70 -11.59
C LEU A 763 -9.56 -21.39 -11.84
N LYS A 764 -10.28 -22.26 -12.56
CA LYS A 764 -11.73 -22.17 -12.70
C LYS A 764 -12.44 -22.29 -11.35
N ASP A 765 -11.99 -23.18 -10.47
CA ASP A 765 -12.55 -23.34 -9.13
C ASP A 765 -12.21 -22.15 -8.23
N VAL A 766 -10.99 -21.60 -8.33
CA VAL A 766 -10.60 -20.34 -7.68
C VAL A 766 -11.56 -19.22 -8.09
N ARG A 767 -11.76 -19.01 -9.40
CA ARG A 767 -12.66 -18.01 -9.95
C ARG A 767 -14.08 -18.13 -9.41
N ASN A 768 -14.63 -19.36 -9.44
CA ASN A 768 -15.99 -19.62 -8.97
C ASN A 768 -16.11 -19.37 -7.47
N THR A 769 -15.13 -19.80 -6.67
CA THR A 769 -15.09 -19.54 -5.23
C THR A 769 -15.04 -18.04 -4.95
N MET A 770 -14.23 -17.27 -5.68
CA MET A 770 -14.15 -15.81 -5.50
C MET A 770 -15.44 -15.06 -5.86
N ASN A 771 -16.27 -15.62 -6.75
CA ASN A 771 -17.59 -15.05 -7.06
C ASN A 771 -18.66 -15.36 -6.00
N HIS A 772 -18.45 -16.39 -5.20
CA HIS A 772 -19.33 -16.75 -4.09
C HIS A 772 -18.76 -16.13 -2.80
N ALA A 773 -19.33 -15.01 -2.35
CA ALA A 773 -18.95 -14.31 -1.12
C ALA A 773 -19.34 -15.11 0.15
N SER A 774 -18.94 -16.38 0.26
CA SER A 774 -19.17 -17.23 1.42
C SER A 774 -17.98 -17.16 2.38
N SER A 775 -18.28 -17.00 3.66
CA SER A 775 -17.39 -16.71 4.79
C SER A 775 -16.34 -17.78 5.14
N GLU A 776 -16.28 -18.88 4.41
CA GLU A 776 -15.32 -19.94 4.67
C GLU A 776 -14.58 -20.32 3.39
N LEU A 777 -13.27 -20.06 3.43
CA LEU A 777 -12.20 -20.63 2.60
C LEU A 777 -11.62 -19.73 1.45
N ASN A 778 -10.90 -18.64 1.83
CA ASN A 778 -10.10 -17.72 0.99
C ASN A 778 -8.83 -18.31 0.29
N TYR A 779 -8.81 -18.43 -1.04
CA TYR A 779 -7.54 -18.63 -1.78
C TYR A 779 -6.59 -17.43 -1.52
N LYS A 780 -5.29 -17.68 -1.31
CA LYS A 780 -4.33 -16.59 -1.04
C LYS A 780 -4.01 -15.84 -2.33
N LEU A 781 -3.94 -14.51 -2.27
CA LEU A 781 -3.61 -13.68 -3.43
C LEU A 781 -2.30 -14.11 -4.07
N ASP A 782 -1.21 -14.24 -3.28
CA ASP A 782 0.11 -14.63 -3.79
C ASP A 782 0.09 -15.99 -4.51
N ALA A 783 -0.71 -16.94 -4.02
CA ALA A 783 -0.87 -18.24 -4.67
C ALA A 783 -1.59 -18.13 -6.02
N ILE A 784 -2.59 -17.24 -6.14
CA ILE A 784 -3.26 -16.94 -7.41
C ILE A 784 -2.29 -16.29 -8.40
N VAL A 785 -1.52 -15.30 -7.94
CA VAL A 785 -0.51 -14.62 -8.77
C VAL A 785 0.51 -15.61 -9.30
N LEU A 786 1.03 -16.48 -8.43
CA LEU A 786 1.98 -17.52 -8.78
C LEU A 786 1.40 -18.53 -9.76
N ALA A 787 0.17 -18.99 -9.53
CA ALA A 787 -0.52 -19.90 -10.43
C ALA A 787 -0.73 -19.29 -11.82
N LEU A 788 -1.18 -18.02 -11.90
CA LEU A 788 -1.36 -17.31 -13.17
C LEU A 788 -0.03 -17.10 -13.91
N LYS A 789 1.08 -16.91 -13.18
CA LYS A 789 2.43 -16.86 -13.78
C LYS A 789 2.75 -18.17 -14.51
N TYR A 790 2.66 -19.31 -13.82
CA TYR A 790 3.01 -20.61 -14.41
C TYR A 790 2.00 -21.09 -15.45
N TYR A 791 0.71 -20.78 -15.28
CA TYR A 791 -0.30 -21.03 -16.30
C TYR A 791 0.09 -20.41 -17.64
N MET A 792 0.51 -19.14 -17.63
CA MET A 792 0.95 -18.46 -18.85
C MET A 792 2.28 -18.99 -19.38
N ILE A 793 3.24 -19.39 -18.53
CA ILE A 793 4.49 -20.02 -18.98
C ILE A 793 4.17 -21.29 -19.77
N TRP A 794 3.32 -22.17 -19.25
CA TRP A 794 2.95 -23.42 -19.92
C TRP A 794 2.05 -23.19 -21.14
N LEU A 795 1.16 -22.20 -21.08
CA LEU A 795 0.35 -21.82 -22.23
C LEU A 795 1.24 -21.36 -23.39
N GLU A 796 2.27 -20.58 -23.11
CA GLU A 796 3.22 -20.11 -24.13
C GLU A 796 4.09 -21.25 -24.69
N GLN A 797 4.49 -22.22 -23.86
CA GLN A 797 5.26 -23.39 -24.31
C GLN A 797 4.52 -24.26 -25.34
N ILE A 798 3.18 -24.22 -25.36
CA ILE A 798 2.37 -24.94 -26.36
C ILE A 798 1.94 -24.04 -27.52
N ASN A 799 2.37 -22.77 -27.55
CA ASN A 799 2.05 -21.86 -28.65
C ASN A 799 2.82 -22.28 -29.91
N PRO A 800 2.13 -22.66 -31.00
CA PRO A 800 2.79 -23.09 -32.23
C PRO A 800 3.50 -21.94 -32.97
N ASN A 801 3.22 -20.68 -32.61
CA ASN A 801 3.78 -19.49 -33.26
C ASN A 801 5.09 -18.99 -32.64
N GLN A 802 5.64 -19.69 -31.63
CA GLN A 802 6.90 -19.32 -30.97
C GLN A 802 8.15 -20.04 -31.53
N ASN A 803 7.99 -20.90 -32.54
CA ASN A 803 9.10 -21.55 -33.24
C ASN A 803 9.45 -20.88 -34.56
#